data_AF-A0A3B9QC76-F1
#
_entry.id   AF-A0A3B9QC76-F1
#
_cell.length_a   1.000
_cell.length_b   1.000
_cell.length_c   1.000
_cell.angle_alpha   90.00
_cell.angle_beta   90.00
_cell.angle_gamma   90.00
#
_symmetry.space_group_name_H-M   'P 1'
#
loop_
_entity.id
_entity.type
_entity.pdbx_description
1 polymer ?
#
loop_
_entity_poly.entity_id
_entity_poly.type
_entity_poly.pdbx_seq_one_letter_code
_entity_poly.pdbx_strand_id
1 'polypeptide(L)'
;QPASGYAQPTTGHRPGNSGLRFIFQRLAHHLEAKIDAIFPGNLTQGETGVIKALLLGDRGDLSPQDSEHFRAAGLYRFIAIAGFHVQLAAGVVERVVRRLTKHRNISMFAGLLAAFLLAGLSGWAVGPLRAFLCVLLKHLAFWCRRKYDTLTGFAVCSFIIGWRVPYPLADVSFQLSFAGMLAGWVTWEYTQALTRKYELGLVRHYLVQSTLVGMLLLPLLAVHFQDVSIAGFLFGGLWGLLSVAVSLATLPVVCIPLAAGRWLSWCPFLVIRGLRQVGAFAARLPLVSLAFPSPKLPELVAYYCLVFMLLDGGQDFRQATATGFSKDLTAGSLYEDTRAGWRAETRVSPESPPKLMPRRFENPTLKHRICSIIPDKRVPRKFIMLGLCCVLCVSVGLRYYCVWPQVVFLSVGQADTAVIRTKGTVIVVDTGTETSARRVLVPYLKHEGIRKIDLCIISHLHADHAGGLGEVCRNFKVNTVMTCPGSKQAVYQILKQDALGLASGTRTATDLDELVILEAGAGDVYAIGGAVLTVIHPPGVGNNTQAWRSDGVQADALMPAAQEAFSEFGNEHSLVIGVSFGRLPAYIEFWGDVPGNVVMGLLRGGGTTSPASHLGNLAGQWSEGQASGQASNEVDKLTGEQAGKQAGMEPKPPPGVVSIIKVPHHGSPDSLVYGFYQRVWGGVAVISVGPNSYGHPSPDVIREAEQSGLTVFRTDKDGAVTVKIYPGRVRVSRFVK
;
A
#
# COMPACT_ATOMS: atom_id res chain seq x y z
N GLN A 1 -2.27 11.67 0.86
CA GLN A 1 -2.00 12.95 0.17
C GLN A 1 -3.24 13.31 -0.66
N PRO A 2 -3.64 14.59 -0.80
CA PRO A 2 -4.81 14.93 -1.58
C PRO A 2 -4.51 14.64 -3.06
N ALA A 3 -5.29 13.73 -3.64
CA ALA A 3 -5.16 13.26 -5.01
C ALA A 3 -5.84 14.19 -6.03
N SER A 4 -6.40 15.32 -5.58
CA SER A 4 -7.02 16.32 -6.45
C SER A 4 -5.97 17.33 -6.93
N GLY A 5 -5.89 17.53 -8.26
CA GLY A 5 -5.05 18.59 -8.86
C GLY A 5 -5.48 20.02 -8.47
N TYR A 6 -6.64 20.14 -7.82
CA TYR A 6 -7.11 21.36 -7.19
C TYR A 6 -7.23 21.10 -5.69
N ALA A 7 -6.51 21.87 -4.89
CA ALA A 7 -6.79 21.92 -3.46
C ALA A 7 -8.26 22.33 -3.28
N GLN A 8 -8.99 21.59 -2.43
CA GLN A 8 -10.29 22.03 -1.94
C GLN A 8 -10.16 23.47 -1.42
N PRO A 9 -11.04 24.39 -1.80
CA PRO A 9 -11.03 25.73 -1.24
C PRO A 9 -11.33 25.60 0.26
N THR A 10 -10.31 25.75 1.09
CA THR A 10 -10.52 25.97 2.52
C THR A 10 -11.44 27.18 2.64
N THR A 11 -12.53 27.01 3.39
CA THR A 11 -13.51 28.03 3.75
C THR A 11 -12.81 29.15 4.52
N GLY A 12 -12.13 30.04 3.80
CA GLY A 12 -11.23 31.03 4.40
C GLY A 12 -10.40 31.79 3.37
N HIS A 13 -11.00 32.80 2.76
CA HIS A 13 -10.38 34.07 2.35
C HIS A 13 -9.33 34.13 1.20
N ARG A 14 -9.75 34.68 0.04
CA ARG A 14 -9.40 36.01 -0.53
C ARG A 14 -9.48 35.99 -2.09
N PRO A 15 -10.29 36.87 -2.71
CA PRO A 15 -10.37 36.99 -4.17
C PRO A 15 -9.19 37.83 -4.69
N GLY A 16 -8.16 37.19 -5.27
CA GLY A 16 -6.99 37.94 -5.74
C GLY A 16 -6.12 37.32 -6.83
N ASN A 17 -6.40 36.10 -7.32
CA ASN A 17 -5.56 35.48 -8.36
C ASN A 17 -6.35 35.30 -9.67
N SER A 18 -6.30 36.31 -10.53
CA SER A 18 -6.80 36.32 -11.91
C SER A 18 -5.87 35.59 -12.91
N GLY A 19 -5.36 34.41 -12.52
CA GLY A 19 -4.44 33.62 -13.36
C GLY A 19 -5.12 32.49 -14.14
N LEU A 20 -4.41 31.92 -15.13
CA LEU A 20 -4.85 30.74 -15.90
C LEU A 20 -5.35 29.58 -15.04
N ARG A 21 -4.77 29.37 -13.85
CA ARG A 21 -5.23 28.34 -12.90
C ARG A 21 -6.67 28.57 -12.42
N PHE A 22 -7.05 29.83 -12.18
CA PHE A 22 -8.40 30.17 -11.72
C PHE A 22 -9.46 29.94 -12.81
N ILE A 23 -9.10 30.18 -14.07
CA ILE A 23 -9.97 29.89 -15.22
C ILE A 23 -10.27 28.39 -15.29
N PHE A 24 -9.25 27.55 -15.22
CA PHE A 24 -9.44 26.10 -15.24
C PHE A 24 -10.16 25.56 -14.01
N GLN A 25 -9.93 26.15 -12.82
CA GLN A 25 -10.71 25.83 -11.61
C GLN A 25 -12.21 26.14 -11.79
N ARG A 26 -12.55 27.33 -12.29
CA ARG A 26 -13.95 27.69 -12.57
C ARG A 26 -14.58 26.79 -13.62
N LEU A 27 -13.84 26.46 -14.68
CA LEU A 27 -14.32 25.56 -15.72
C LEU A 27 -14.55 24.15 -15.16
N ALA A 28 -13.62 23.63 -14.36
CA ALA A 28 -13.76 22.33 -13.72
C ALA A 28 -15.00 22.29 -12.81
N HIS A 29 -15.21 23.31 -11.97
CA HIS A 29 -16.38 23.40 -11.10
C HIS A 29 -17.70 23.53 -11.88
N HIS A 30 -17.70 24.26 -12.99
CA HIS A 30 -18.87 24.33 -13.86
C HIS A 30 -19.21 22.98 -14.51
N LEU A 31 -18.19 22.25 -14.96
CA LEU A 31 -18.36 20.90 -15.52
C LEU A 31 -18.82 19.91 -14.45
N GLU A 32 -18.30 20.01 -13.22
CA GLU A 32 -18.70 19.22 -12.06
C GLU A 32 -20.21 19.38 -11.78
N ALA A 33 -20.69 20.62 -11.66
CA ALA A 33 -22.11 20.91 -11.46
C ALA A 33 -22.99 20.39 -12.60
N LYS A 34 -22.51 20.46 -13.86
CA LYS A 34 -23.21 19.85 -14.99
C LYS A 34 -23.25 18.33 -14.91
N ILE A 35 -22.16 17.68 -14.51
CA ILE A 35 -22.09 16.23 -14.33
C ILE A 35 -23.12 15.80 -13.28
N ASP A 36 -23.17 16.48 -12.14
CA ASP A 36 -24.16 16.17 -11.09
C ASP A 36 -25.61 16.36 -11.57
N ALA A 37 -25.86 17.36 -12.42
CA ALA A 37 -27.19 17.60 -12.99
C ALA A 37 -27.60 16.58 -14.07
N ILE A 38 -26.63 15.99 -14.79
CA ILE A 38 -26.87 14.95 -15.81
C ILE A 38 -27.05 13.58 -15.13
N PHE A 39 -26.31 13.31 -14.05
CA PHE A 39 -26.28 12.02 -13.33
C PHE A 39 -26.74 12.18 -11.86
N PRO A 40 -28.06 12.26 -11.60
CA PRO A 40 -28.59 12.51 -10.24
C PRO A 40 -28.48 11.30 -9.29
N GLY A 41 -28.25 11.60 -8.01
CA GLY A 41 -27.59 10.73 -7.02
C GLY A 41 -28.28 9.43 -6.57
N ASN A 42 -29.57 9.20 -6.80
CA ASN A 42 -30.24 8.04 -6.17
C ASN A 42 -29.87 6.68 -6.80
N LEU A 43 -29.41 6.65 -8.05
CA LEU A 43 -29.02 5.41 -8.77
C LEU A 43 -27.64 5.48 -9.43
N THR A 44 -27.00 6.65 -9.41
CA THR A 44 -25.80 6.94 -10.21
C THR A 44 -24.60 7.43 -9.40
N GLN A 45 -24.71 7.51 -8.06
CA GLN A 45 -23.68 8.14 -7.21
C GLN A 45 -22.27 7.57 -7.46
N GLY A 46 -22.14 6.25 -7.64
CA GLY A 46 -20.85 5.62 -7.95
C GLY A 46 -20.36 5.91 -9.38
N GLU A 47 -21.24 5.88 -10.38
CA GLU A 47 -20.90 6.25 -11.76
C GLU A 47 -20.47 7.71 -11.88
N THR A 48 -21.19 8.63 -11.21
CA THR A 48 -20.89 10.06 -11.19
C THR A 48 -19.48 10.32 -10.64
N GLY A 49 -19.10 9.63 -9.56
CA GLY A 49 -17.73 9.69 -9.02
C GLY A 49 -16.67 9.24 -10.03
N VAL A 50 -16.93 8.16 -10.78
CA VAL A 50 -16.01 7.68 -11.83
C VAL A 50 -15.91 8.67 -12.99
N ILE A 51 -17.02 9.31 -13.39
CA ILE A 51 -17.04 10.35 -14.44
C ILE A 51 -16.20 11.55 -14.03
N LYS A 52 -16.41 12.06 -12.81
CA LYS A 52 -15.63 13.18 -12.26
C LYS A 52 -14.15 12.84 -12.21
N ALA A 53 -13.79 11.63 -11.80
CA ALA A 53 -12.41 11.16 -11.81
C ALA A 53 -11.81 11.14 -13.23
N LEU A 54 -12.52 10.57 -14.20
CA LEU A 54 -12.03 10.43 -15.57
C LEU A 54 -11.91 11.78 -16.31
N LEU A 55 -12.84 12.71 -16.09
CA LEU A 55 -12.92 13.97 -16.83
C LEU A 55 -12.24 15.15 -16.13
N LEU A 56 -12.26 15.20 -14.80
CA LEU A 56 -11.74 16.32 -14.02
C LEU A 56 -10.47 15.94 -13.24
N GLY A 57 -10.17 14.64 -13.15
CA GLY A 57 -9.09 14.14 -12.31
C GLY A 57 -9.42 14.14 -10.81
N ASP A 58 -10.68 14.41 -10.44
CA ASP A 58 -11.10 14.43 -9.05
C ASP A 58 -11.58 13.06 -8.58
N ARG A 59 -10.90 12.51 -7.57
CA ARG A 59 -11.20 11.21 -6.97
C ARG A 59 -11.99 11.32 -5.67
N GLY A 60 -12.34 12.53 -5.22
CA GLY A 60 -13.04 12.76 -3.96
C GLY A 60 -14.38 12.04 -3.87
N ASP A 61 -15.07 11.94 -5.00
CA ASP A 61 -16.41 11.33 -5.09
C ASP A 61 -16.38 9.83 -5.43
N LEU A 62 -15.21 9.21 -5.56
CA LEU A 62 -15.13 7.76 -5.74
C LEU A 62 -15.45 7.06 -4.42
N SER A 63 -16.41 6.14 -4.44
CA SER A 63 -16.67 5.30 -3.27
C SER A 63 -15.40 4.51 -2.88
N PRO A 64 -15.19 4.21 -1.59
CA PRO A 64 -14.05 3.41 -1.14
C PRO A 64 -14.05 2.01 -1.76
N GLN A 65 -15.23 1.41 -1.91
CA GLN A 65 -15.41 0.12 -2.57
C GLN A 65 -14.98 0.17 -4.03
N ASP A 66 -15.41 1.19 -4.78
CA ASP A 66 -14.97 1.38 -6.17
C ASP A 66 -13.46 1.61 -6.24
N SER A 67 -12.91 2.44 -5.37
CA SER A 67 -11.46 2.69 -5.28
C SER A 67 -10.68 1.40 -5.05
N GLU A 68 -11.14 0.54 -4.16
CA GLU A 68 -10.53 -0.77 -3.89
C GLU A 68 -10.67 -1.73 -5.06
N HIS A 69 -11.87 -1.87 -5.62
CA HIS A 69 -12.12 -2.72 -6.79
C HIS A 69 -11.22 -2.32 -7.96
N PHE A 70 -11.12 -1.03 -8.23
CA PHE A 70 -10.27 -0.51 -9.29
C PHE A 70 -8.79 -0.67 -8.98
N ARG A 71 -8.38 -0.58 -7.71
CA ARG A 71 -6.99 -0.82 -7.29
C ARG A 71 -6.62 -2.29 -7.48
N ALA A 72 -7.48 -3.21 -7.05
CA ALA A 72 -7.31 -4.64 -7.22
C ALA A 72 -7.26 -5.05 -8.71
N ALA A 73 -8.14 -4.47 -9.54
CA ALA A 73 -8.18 -4.69 -10.99
C ALA A 73 -7.05 -3.97 -11.76
N GLY A 74 -6.26 -3.12 -11.10
CA GLY A 74 -5.19 -2.34 -11.74
C GLY A 74 -5.68 -1.16 -12.58
N LEU A 75 -6.98 -0.85 -12.46
CA LEU A 75 -7.70 0.24 -13.12
C LEU A 75 -7.48 1.60 -12.43
N TYR A 76 -7.13 1.62 -11.15
CA TYR A 76 -7.07 2.84 -10.35
C TYR A 76 -6.18 3.94 -10.95
N ARG A 77 -5.06 3.56 -11.60
CA ARG A 77 -4.16 4.50 -12.27
C ARG A 77 -4.74 5.13 -13.55
N PHE A 78 -5.76 4.51 -14.13
CA PHE A 78 -6.41 4.92 -15.38
C PHE A 78 -7.74 5.65 -15.15
N ILE A 79 -8.24 5.69 -13.91
CA ILE A 79 -9.52 6.33 -13.56
C ILE A 79 -9.39 7.83 -13.31
N ALA A 80 -8.16 8.37 -13.38
CA ALA A 80 -7.95 9.81 -13.50
C ALA A 80 -7.28 10.14 -14.83
N ILE A 81 -7.38 11.42 -15.24
CA ILE A 81 -6.65 11.93 -16.40
C ILE A 81 -5.15 11.68 -16.23
N ALA A 82 -4.68 10.60 -16.85
CA ALA A 82 -3.26 10.26 -16.95
C ALA A 82 -2.64 10.95 -18.17
N GLY A 83 -1.32 11.09 -18.20
CA GLY A 83 -0.62 11.62 -19.38
C GLY A 83 -0.86 10.80 -20.66
N PHE A 84 -1.28 9.54 -20.54
CA PHE A 84 -1.75 8.74 -21.66
C PHE A 84 -3.06 9.28 -22.28
N HIS A 85 -4.03 9.68 -21.45
CA HIS A 85 -5.30 10.26 -21.90
C HIS A 85 -5.07 11.52 -22.75
N VAL A 86 -4.22 12.42 -22.24
CA VAL A 86 -3.89 13.68 -22.90
C VAL A 86 -3.24 13.45 -24.26
N GLN A 87 -2.24 12.56 -24.34
CA GLN A 87 -1.54 12.26 -25.60
C GLN A 87 -2.45 11.57 -26.63
N LEU A 88 -3.25 10.59 -26.20
CA LEU A 88 -4.14 9.87 -27.11
C LEU A 88 -5.26 10.78 -27.63
N ALA A 89 -5.88 11.57 -26.75
CA ALA A 89 -6.90 12.55 -27.14
C ALA A 89 -6.34 13.59 -28.13
N ALA A 90 -5.17 14.15 -27.84
CA ALA A 90 -4.49 15.08 -28.75
C ALA A 90 -4.25 14.45 -30.13
N GLY A 91 -3.74 13.20 -30.17
CA GLY A 91 -3.50 12.48 -31.42
C GLY A 91 -4.78 12.11 -32.20
N VAL A 92 -5.89 11.85 -31.51
CA VAL A 92 -7.21 11.64 -32.15
C VAL A 92 -7.69 12.96 -32.78
N VAL A 93 -7.65 14.07 -32.03
CA VAL A 93 -8.03 15.39 -32.52
C VAL A 93 -7.17 15.79 -33.72
N GLU A 94 -5.84 15.61 -33.66
CA GLU A 94 -4.96 15.86 -34.80
C GLU A 94 -5.38 15.07 -36.04
N ARG A 95 -5.71 13.80 -35.89
CA ARG A 95 -6.07 12.93 -37.03
C ARG A 95 -7.43 13.29 -37.61
N VAL A 96 -8.42 13.60 -36.77
CA VAL A 96 -9.74 14.06 -37.21
C VAL A 96 -9.64 15.39 -37.93
N VAL A 97 -8.98 16.39 -37.32
CA VAL A 97 -8.82 17.72 -37.94
C VAL A 97 -7.96 17.64 -39.20
N ARG A 98 -6.94 16.77 -39.26
CA ARG A 98 -6.17 16.52 -40.48
C ARG A 98 -7.06 15.95 -41.59
N ARG A 99 -7.97 15.03 -41.28
CA ARG A 99 -8.92 14.48 -42.27
C ARG A 99 -9.91 15.52 -42.77
N LEU A 100 -10.43 16.37 -41.88
CA LEU A 100 -11.43 17.39 -42.21
C LEU A 100 -10.82 18.59 -42.97
N THR A 101 -9.70 19.11 -42.49
CA THR A 101 -9.10 20.35 -43.04
C THR A 101 -8.04 20.09 -44.09
N LYS A 102 -7.49 18.87 -44.18
CA LYS A 102 -6.29 18.51 -44.97
C LYS A 102 -5.02 19.31 -44.63
N HIS A 103 -5.09 20.28 -43.72
CA HIS A 103 -3.97 21.14 -43.34
C HIS A 103 -3.15 20.58 -42.20
N ARG A 104 -1.81 20.60 -42.37
CA ARG A 104 -0.91 20.01 -41.39
C ARG A 104 -0.88 20.78 -40.06
N ASN A 105 -0.66 22.07 -40.18
CA ASN A 105 -0.46 22.95 -39.03
C ASN A 105 -1.75 23.15 -38.25
N ILE A 106 -2.91 23.27 -38.92
CA ILE A 106 -4.21 23.44 -38.26
C ILE A 106 -4.50 22.24 -37.34
N SER A 107 -4.27 21.02 -37.82
CA SER A 107 -4.47 19.84 -36.98
C SER A 107 -3.51 19.80 -35.79
N MET A 108 -2.25 20.20 -36.00
CA MET A 108 -1.21 20.24 -34.97
C MET A 108 -1.56 21.25 -33.88
N PHE A 109 -2.03 22.45 -34.25
CA PHE A 109 -2.54 23.43 -33.30
C PHE A 109 -3.77 22.90 -32.54
N ALA A 110 -4.69 22.23 -33.23
CA ALA A 110 -5.87 21.63 -32.58
C ALA A 110 -5.49 20.53 -31.56
N GLY A 111 -4.52 19.67 -31.91
CA GLY A 111 -3.96 18.67 -30.99
C GLY A 111 -3.31 19.28 -29.76
N LEU A 112 -2.47 20.31 -29.97
CA LEU A 112 -1.81 21.04 -28.90
C LEU A 112 -2.83 21.73 -27.98
N LEU A 113 -3.87 22.35 -28.55
CA LEU A 113 -4.95 22.97 -27.79
C LEU A 113 -5.72 21.93 -26.95
N ALA A 114 -6.07 20.77 -27.54
CA ALA A 114 -6.73 19.69 -26.81
C ALA A 114 -5.85 19.18 -25.64
N ALA A 115 -4.54 19.02 -25.87
CA ALA A 115 -3.60 18.63 -24.82
C ALA A 115 -3.52 19.68 -23.70
N PHE A 116 -3.47 20.96 -24.07
CA PHE A 116 -3.44 22.09 -23.13
C PHE A 116 -4.71 22.14 -22.27
N LEU A 117 -5.89 22.00 -22.88
CA LEU A 117 -7.17 22.04 -22.18
C LEU A 117 -7.31 20.86 -21.20
N LEU A 118 -6.98 19.63 -21.62
CA LEU A 118 -7.04 18.46 -20.74
C LEU A 118 -6.01 18.52 -19.60
N ALA A 119 -4.79 19.01 -19.86
CA ALA A 119 -3.80 19.22 -18.81
C ALA A 119 -4.26 20.29 -17.81
N GLY A 120 -4.84 21.38 -18.31
CA GLY A 120 -5.43 22.42 -17.49
C GLY A 120 -6.57 21.90 -16.63
N LEU A 121 -7.55 21.20 -17.22
CA LEU A 121 -8.69 20.60 -16.52
C LEU A 121 -8.27 19.66 -15.39
N SER A 122 -7.18 18.91 -15.54
CA SER A 122 -6.62 18.05 -14.50
C SER A 122 -5.88 18.79 -13.36
N GLY A 123 -5.92 20.12 -13.34
CA GLY A 123 -5.18 20.94 -12.36
C GLY A 123 -3.67 20.96 -12.58
N TRP A 124 -3.21 20.71 -13.82
CA TRP A 124 -1.78 20.61 -14.16
C TRP A 124 -1.03 19.52 -13.38
N ALA A 125 -1.69 18.38 -13.15
CA ALA A 125 -1.06 17.21 -12.55
C ALA A 125 0.17 16.76 -13.38
N VAL A 126 1.14 16.12 -12.73
CA VAL A 126 2.45 15.77 -13.32
C VAL A 126 2.32 14.99 -14.63
N GLY A 127 1.46 13.97 -14.67
CA GLY A 127 1.22 13.16 -15.87
C GLY A 127 0.64 13.96 -17.05
N PRO A 128 -0.52 14.62 -16.88
CA PRO A 128 -1.11 15.49 -17.91
C PRO A 128 -0.21 16.63 -18.37
N LEU A 129 0.48 17.33 -17.45
CA LEU A 129 1.42 18.39 -17.78
C LEU A 129 2.57 17.86 -18.65
N ARG A 130 3.16 16.72 -18.26
CA ARG A 130 4.21 16.06 -19.05
C ARG A 130 3.75 15.69 -20.45
N ALA A 131 2.55 15.16 -20.57
CA ALA A 131 1.95 14.80 -21.85
C ALA A 131 1.76 16.00 -22.76
N PHE A 132 1.24 17.11 -22.25
CA PHE A 132 1.17 18.37 -22.97
C PHE A 132 2.54 18.86 -23.42
N LEU A 133 3.55 18.87 -22.54
CA LEU A 133 4.91 19.28 -22.89
C LEU A 133 5.52 18.37 -23.97
N CYS A 134 5.29 17.07 -23.94
CA CYS A 134 5.75 16.15 -24.98
C CYS A 134 5.10 16.46 -26.35
N VAL A 135 3.79 16.73 -26.37
CA VAL A 135 3.09 17.15 -27.60
C VAL A 135 3.67 18.46 -28.12
N LEU A 136 3.85 19.45 -27.24
CA LEU A 136 4.44 20.75 -27.56
C LEU A 136 5.84 20.62 -28.15
N LEU A 137 6.76 19.89 -27.48
CA LEU A 137 8.13 19.71 -27.95
C LEU A 137 8.19 18.98 -29.29
N LYS A 138 7.35 17.97 -29.49
CA LYS A 138 7.24 17.26 -30.77
C LYS A 138 6.77 18.19 -31.89
N HIS A 139 5.83 19.08 -31.60
CA HIS A 139 5.31 20.06 -32.57
C HIS A 139 6.32 21.16 -32.88
N LEU A 140 6.99 21.68 -31.85
CA LEU A 140 8.07 22.65 -32.00
C LEU A 140 9.22 22.08 -32.82
N ALA A 141 9.62 20.83 -32.59
CA ALA A 141 10.64 20.17 -33.40
C ALA A 141 10.24 20.16 -34.88
N PHE A 142 9.00 19.80 -35.19
CA PHE A 142 8.48 19.85 -36.56
C PHE A 142 8.49 21.27 -37.15
N TRP A 143 8.00 22.28 -36.42
CA TRP A 143 7.98 23.66 -36.91
C TRP A 143 9.38 24.26 -37.09
N CYS A 144 10.33 23.86 -36.24
CA CYS A 144 11.74 24.20 -36.36
C CYS A 144 12.49 23.34 -37.39
N ARG A 145 11.79 22.44 -38.09
CA ARG A 145 12.38 21.48 -39.05
C ARG A 145 13.50 20.62 -38.46
N ARG A 146 13.41 20.29 -37.18
CA ARG A 146 14.31 19.39 -36.45
C ARG A 146 13.67 18.02 -36.27
N LYS A 147 14.50 16.98 -36.21
CA LYS A 147 14.06 15.65 -35.77
C LYS A 147 13.78 15.68 -34.27
N TYR A 148 12.66 15.11 -33.85
CA TYR A 148 12.33 14.97 -32.43
C TYR A 148 13.05 13.75 -31.86
N ASP A 149 13.99 13.99 -30.95
CA ASP A 149 14.59 12.93 -30.13
C ASP A 149 13.77 12.70 -28.86
N THR A 150 13.34 11.46 -28.64
CA THR A 150 12.38 11.12 -27.59
C THR A 150 13.01 11.24 -26.20
N LEU A 151 14.26 10.78 -26.03
CA LEU A 151 14.96 10.83 -24.75
C LEU A 151 15.30 12.26 -24.34
N THR A 152 15.76 13.09 -25.28
CA THR A 152 15.99 14.52 -25.06
C THR A 152 14.67 15.21 -24.67
N GLY A 153 13.57 14.89 -25.35
CA GLY A 153 12.24 15.38 -24.98
C GLY A 153 11.82 15.00 -23.56
N PHE A 154 12.10 13.76 -23.13
CA PHE A 154 11.83 13.31 -21.77
C PHE A 154 12.70 14.04 -20.75
N ALA A 155 13.99 14.23 -21.04
CA ALA A 155 14.92 14.96 -20.18
C ALA A 155 14.45 16.41 -19.96
N VAL A 156 14.10 17.13 -21.04
CA VAL A 156 13.59 18.51 -20.96
C VAL A 156 12.28 18.56 -20.15
N CYS A 157 11.33 17.65 -20.41
CA CYS A 157 10.11 17.56 -19.62
C CYS A 157 10.40 17.31 -18.13
N SER A 158 11.34 16.41 -17.83
CA SER A 158 11.70 16.05 -16.45
C SER A 158 12.32 17.22 -15.71
N PHE A 159 13.14 18.03 -16.38
CA PHE A 159 13.74 19.23 -15.82
C PHE A 159 12.70 20.30 -15.51
N ILE A 160 11.82 20.62 -16.48
CA ILE A 160 10.76 21.62 -16.33
C ILE A 160 9.80 21.24 -15.20
N ILE A 161 9.37 19.97 -15.14
CA ILE A 161 8.45 19.50 -14.11
C ILE A 161 9.16 19.37 -12.77
N GLY A 162 10.41 18.90 -12.75
CA GLY A 162 11.22 18.76 -11.55
C GLY A 162 11.45 20.10 -10.85
N TRP A 163 11.54 21.20 -11.60
CA TRP A 163 11.61 22.55 -11.03
C TRP A 163 10.32 22.97 -10.30
N ARG A 164 9.17 22.42 -10.71
CA ARG A 164 7.85 22.74 -10.13
C ARG A 164 7.51 21.86 -8.93
N VAL A 165 7.97 20.61 -8.91
CA VAL A 165 7.62 19.63 -7.87
C VAL A 165 8.68 19.66 -6.77
N PRO A 166 8.33 19.96 -5.51
CA PRO A 166 9.30 19.90 -4.41
C PRO A 166 9.75 18.45 -4.19
N TYR A 167 11.07 18.22 -4.12
CA TYR A 167 11.68 16.89 -4.02
C TYR A 167 11.16 15.90 -5.09
N PRO A 168 11.39 16.17 -6.39
CA PRO A 168 10.81 15.39 -7.48
C PRO A 168 11.23 13.91 -7.46
N LEU A 169 12.41 13.63 -6.92
CA LEU A 169 12.91 12.27 -6.72
C LEU A 169 12.19 11.51 -5.60
N ALA A 170 11.44 12.17 -4.72
CA ALA A 170 10.59 11.54 -3.71
C ALA A 170 9.11 11.51 -4.11
N ASP A 171 8.71 12.30 -5.11
CA ASP A 171 7.33 12.39 -5.56
C ASP A 171 6.93 11.18 -6.42
N VAL A 172 5.90 10.45 -5.96
CA VAL A 172 5.39 9.23 -6.61
C VAL A 172 4.85 9.53 -8.01
N SER A 173 4.16 10.65 -8.19
CA SER A 173 3.57 11.02 -9.47
C SER A 173 4.64 11.31 -10.51
N PHE A 174 5.72 11.99 -10.13
CA PHE A 174 6.90 12.23 -10.95
C PHE A 174 7.60 10.92 -11.32
N GLN A 175 7.97 10.11 -10.32
CA GLN A 175 8.66 8.85 -10.53
C GLN A 175 7.91 7.93 -11.50
N LEU A 176 6.62 7.66 -11.25
CA LEU A 176 5.83 6.74 -12.09
C LEU A 176 5.61 7.29 -13.50
N SER A 177 5.49 8.61 -13.67
CA SER A 177 5.30 9.19 -14.99
C SER A 177 6.50 9.00 -15.89
N PHE A 178 7.70 9.33 -15.39
CA PHE A 178 8.93 9.25 -16.17
C PHE A 178 9.46 7.82 -16.27
N ALA A 179 9.39 7.04 -15.18
CA ALA A 179 9.74 5.61 -15.23
C ALA A 179 8.82 4.86 -16.22
N GLY A 180 7.52 5.17 -16.25
CA GLY A 180 6.60 4.54 -17.20
C GLY A 180 6.89 4.88 -18.66
N MET A 181 7.29 6.12 -18.95
CA MET A 181 7.72 6.51 -20.29
C MET A 181 9.02 5.84 -20.73
N LEU A 182 10.02 5.83 -19.85
CA LEU A 182 11.30 5.16 -20.11
C LEU A 182 11.08 3.65 -20.28
N ALA A 183 10.30 3.03 -19.41
CA ALA A 183 9.96 1.62 -19.52
C ALA A 183 9.26 1.32 -20.86
N GLY A 184 8.26 2.12 -21.24
CA GLY A 184 7.57 1.98 -22.52
C GLY A 184 8.50 2.14 -23.73
N TRP A 185 9.39 3.13 -23.70
CA TRP A 185 10.37 3.38 -24.76
C TRP A 185 11.39 2.23 -24.87
N VAL A 186 11.97 1.79 -23.75
CA VAL A 186 12.93 0.69 -23.70
C VAL A 186 12.30 -0.60 -24.22
N THR A 187 11.07 -0.93 -23.81
CA THR A 187 10.44 -2.21 -24.19
C THR A 187 9.84 -2.21 -25.58
N TRP A 188 9.57 -1.03 -26.17
CA TRP A 188 8.93 -0.91 -27.47
C TRP A 188 9.66 -1.69 -28.57
N GLU A 189 10.97 -1.51 -28.67
CA GLU A 189 11.77 -2.18 -29.71
C GLU A 189 11.81 -3.70 -29.51
N TYR A 190 11.90 -4.17 -28.26
CA TYR A 190 11.86 -5.60 -27.95
C TYR A 190 10.51 -6.21 -28.31
N THR A 191 9.41 -5.55 -27.94
CA THR A 191 8.07 -6.04 -28.29
C THR A 191 7.90 -6.10 -29.80
N GLN A 192 8.38 -5.10 -30.55
CA GLN A 192 8.34 -5.13 -32.02
C GLN A 192 9.14 -6.28 -32.61
N ALA A 193 10.34 -6.56 -32.10
CA ALA A 193 11.14 -7.71 -32.54
C ALA A 193 10.44 -9.05 -32.26
N LEU A 194 9.83 -9.21 -31.08
CA LEU A 194 9.04 -10.39 -30.75
C LEU A 194 7.79 -10.52 -31.62
N THR A 195 7.11 -9.41 -31.89
CA THR A 195 5.94 -9.37 -32.78
C THR A 195 6.28 -9.84 -34.19
N ARG A 196 7.41 -9.40 -34.74
CA ARG A 196 7.87 -9.87 -36.05
C ARG A 196 8.29 -11.34 -36.04
N LYS A 197 9.00 -11.77 -34.99
CA LYS A 197 9.52 -13.14 -34.88
C LYS A 197 8.43 -14.19 -34.70
N TYR A 198 7.39 -13.87 -33.92
CA TYR A 198 6.32 -14.80 -33.54
C TYR A 198 4.96 -14.43 -34.16
N GLU A 199 4.95 -13.50 -35.12
CA GLU A 199 3.75 -13.02 -35.83
C GLU A 199 2.60 -12.68 -34.87
N LEU A 200 2.93 -11.91 -33.82
CA LEU A 200 1.95 -11.58 -32.79
C LEU A 200 0.89 -10.63 -33.38
N GLY A 201 -0.37 -11.05 -33.36
CA GLY A 201 -1.50 -10.16 -33.64
C GLY A 201 -1.57 -8.96 -32.66
N LEU A 202 -2.35 -7.95 -33.00
CA LEU A 202 -2.45 -6.67 -32.28
C LEU A 202 -2.66 -6.83 -30.76
N VAL A 203 -3.59 -7.70 -30.36
CA VAL A 203 -3.90 -7.95 -28.94
C VAL A 203 -2.69 -8.53 -28.21
N ARG A 204 -2.04 -9.55 -28.79
CA ARG A 204 -0.86 -10.18 -28.20
C ARG A 204 0.31 -9.21 -28.08
N HIS A 205 0.52 -8.35 -29.08
CA HIS A 205 1.53 -7.29 -29.02
C HIS A 205 1.33 -6.37 -27.82
N TYR A 206 0.11 -5.86 -27.61
CA TYR A 206 -0.19 -4.97 -26.47
C TYR A 206 -0.10 -5.67 -25.11
N LEU A 207 -0.49 -6.95 -25.02
CA LEU A 207 -0.33 -7.74 -23.79
C LEU A 207 1.15 -7.89 -23.43
N VAL A 208 2.00 -8.23 -24.40
CA VAL A 208 3.46 -8.33 -24.21
C VAL A 208 4.04 -6.98 -23.79
N GLN A 209 3.71 -5.90 -24.50
CA GLN A 209 4.18 -4.55 -24.16
C GLN A 209 3.79 -4.15 -22.73
N SER A 210 2.52 -4.35 -22.36
CA SER A 210 2.00 -3.99 -21.03
C SER A 210 2.71 -4.79 -19.93
N THR A 211 2.96 -6.09 -20.19
CA THR A 211 3.63 -6.97 -19.24
C THR A 211 5.09 -6.53 -19.01
N LEU A 212 5.84 -6.24 -20.09
CA LEU A 212 7.24 -5.80 -19.99
C LEU A 212 7.36 -4.45 -19.28
N VAL A 213 6.48 -3.49 -19.58
CA VAL A 213 6.42 -2.20 -18.88
C VAL A 213 6.07 -2.42 -17.40
N GLY A 214 5.10 -3.28 -17.12
CA GLY A 214 4.71 -3.64 -15.76
C GLY A 214 5.89 -4.20 -14.97
N MET A 215 6.65 -5.14 -15.53
CA MET A 215 7.84 -5.72 -14.90
C MET A 215 8.88 -4.64 -14.55
N LEU A 216 9.21 -3.73 -15.48
CA LEU A 216 10.14 -2.63 -15.18
C LEU A 216 9.65 -1.69 -14.06
N LEU A 217 8.34 -1.50 -13.96
CA LEU A 217 7.72 -0.66 -12.93
C LEU A 217 7.45 -1.41 -11.62
N LEU A 218 7.53 -2.73 -11.59
CA LEU A 218 7.12 -3.55 -10.45
C LEU A 218 7.75 -3.12 -9.13
N PRO A 219 9.07 -2.89 -9.03
CA PRO A 219 9.67 -2.47 -7.78
C PRO A 219 9.16 -1.10 -7.31
N LEU A 220 9.00 -0.13 -8.22
CA LEU A 220 8.44 1.19 -7.90
C LEU A 220 6.99 1.07 -7.43
N LEU A 221 6.19 0.23 -8.08
CA LEU A 221 4.82 -0.04 -7.67
C LEU A 221 4.76 -0.72 -6.29
N ALA A 222 5.66 -1.67 -6.02
CA ALA A 222 5.75 -2.36 -4.73
C ALA A 222 6.20 -1.43 -3.59
N VAL A 223 7.13 -0.50 -3.84
CA VAL A 223 7.57 0.49 -2.85
C VAL A 223 6.42 1.41 -2.46
N HIS A 224 5.67 1.92 -3.44
CA HIS A 224 4.69 2.99 -3.20
C HIS A 224 3.28 2.52 -2.86
N PHE A 225 2.85 1.41 -3.45
CA PHE A 225 1.46 0.96 -3.32
C PHE A 225 1.31 -0.31 -2.49
N GLN A 226 2.37 -1.11 -2.34
CA GLN A 226 2.42 -2.41 -1.63
C GLN A 226 1.39 -3.48 -2.10
N ASP A 227 0.39 -3.11 -2.88
CA ASP A 227 -0.56 -3.99 -3.55
C ASP A 227 -0.44 -3.81 -5.05
N VAL A 228 0.16 -4.81 -5.69
CA VAL A 228 0.43 -4.79 -7.12
C VAL A 228 -0.60 -5.66 -7.82
N SER A 229 -1.43 -5.04 -8.66
CA SER A 229 -2.42 -5.74 -9.48
C SER A 229 -1.76 -6.49 -10.64
N ILE A 230 -1.89 -7.82 -10.70
CA ILE A 230 -1.48 -8.64 -11.83
C ILE A 230 -2.33 -8.28 -13.07
N ALA A 231 -3.62 -8.05 -12.88
CA ALA A 231 -4.52 -7.61 -13.96
C ALA A 231 -4.04 -6.30 -14.60
N GLY A 232 -3.49 -5.38 -13.81
CA GLY A 232 -2.87 -4.16 -14.31
C GLY A 232 -1.63 -4.38 -15.18
N PHE A 233 -0.88 -5.47 -15.00
CA PHE A 233 0.30 -5.80 -15.80
C PHE A 233 -0.11 -6.36 -17.17
N LEU A 234 -1.09 -7.25 -17.16
CA LEU A 234 -1.57 -7.91 -18.37
C LEU A 234 -2.42 -6.97 -19.22
N PHE A 235 -3.37 -6.28 -18.60
CA PHE A 235 -4.42 -5.54 -19.29
C PHE A 235 -4.30 -4.02 -19.18
N GLY A 236 -3.23 -3.49 -18.57
CA GLY A 236 -3.05 -2.05 -18.37
C GLY A 236 -3.18 -1.20 -19.64
N GLY A 237 -2.64 -1.68 -20.78
CA GLY A 237 -2.81 -1.00 -22.06
C GLY A 237 -4.27 -0.95 -22.54
N LEU A 238 -5.02 -2.05 -22.39
CA LEU A 238 -6.44 -2.13 -22.73
C LEU A 238 -7.28 -1.21 -21.83
N TRP A 239 -6.95 -1.18 -20.54
CA TRP A 239 -7.57 -0.28 -19.56
C TRP A 239 -7.36 1.19 -19.88
N GLY A 240 -6.15 1.56 -20.28
CA GLY A 240 -5.87 2.92 -20.75
C GLY A 240 -6.68 3.30 -21.98
N LEU A 241 -6.85 2.39 -22.95
CA LEU A 241 -7.66 2.66 -24.15
C LEU A 241 -9.14 2.83 -23.81
N LEU A 242 -9.68 1.96 -22.95
CA LEU A 242 -11.07 2.01 -22.52
C LEU A 242 -11.37 3.31 -21.77
N SER A 243 -10.48 3.73 -20.85
CA SER A 243 -10.67 4.97 -20.09
C SER A 243 -10.62 6.22 -20.98
N VAL A 244 -9.77 6.24 -22.02
CA VAL A 244 -9.81 7.32 -23.05
C VAL A 244 -11.10 7.28 -23.85
N ALA A 245 -11.55 6.10 -24.29
CA ALA A 245 -12.79 5.96 -25.05
C ALA A 245 -14.00 6.49 -24.27
N VAL A 246 -14.08 6.16 -22.98
CA VAL A 246 -15.09 6.72 -22.07
C VAL A 246 -14.95 8.23 -21.97
N SER A 247 -13.74 8.75 -21.76
CA SER A 247 -13.51 10.20 -21.65
C SER A 247 -13.95 10.96 -22.91
N LEU A 248 -13.64 10.44 -24.10
CA LEU A 248 -14.04 11.02 -25.39
C LEU A 248 -15.55 10.91 -25.66
N ALA A 249 -16.22 9.88 -25.13
CA ALA A 249 -17.66 9.72 -25.25
C ALA A 249 -18.44 10.63 -24.27
N THR A 250 -17.93 10.80 -23.05
CA THR A 250 -18.63 11.56 -22.00
C THR A 250 -18.41 13.06 -22.12
N LEU A 251 -17.22 13.52 -22.54
CA LEU A 251 -16.92 14.96 -22.61
C LEU A 251 -17.92 15.74 -23.49
N PRO A 252 -18.29 15.30 -24.72
CA PRO A 252 -19.29 15.99 -25.53
C PRO A 252 -20.66 16.07 -24.85
N VAL A 253 -21.07 15.01 -24.15
CA VAL A 253 -22.37 14.93 -23.44
C VAL A 253 -22.46 15.97 -22.32
N VAL A 254 -21.35 16.26 -21.64
CA VAL A 254 -21.29 17.29 -20.59
C VAL A 254 -21.26 18.70 -21.19
N CYS A 255 -20.75 18.85 -22.43
CA CYS A 255 -20.65 20.14 -23.09
C CYS A 255 -21.97 20.63 -23.73
N ILE A 256 -22.92 19.75 -24.05
CA ILE A 256 -24.22 20.10 -24.66
C ILE A 256 -25.27 20.60 -23.63
N PRO A 257 -26.42 21.16 -24.08
CA PRO A 257 -27.51 21.55 -23.18
C PRO A 257 -28.04 20.38 -22.34
N LEU A 258 -28.47 20.67 -21.10
CA LEU A 258 -28.76 19.66 -20.07
C LEU A 258 -29.77 18.59 -20.52
N ALA A 259 -30.83 18.99 -21.24
CA ALA A 259 -31.86 18.07 -21.73
C ALA A 259 -31.29 17.03 -22.71
N ALA A 260 -30.47 17.47 -23.66
CA ALA A 260 -29.80 16.61 -24.63
C ALA A 260 -28.69 15.77 -23.96
N GLY A 261 -27.98 16.37 -22.99
CA GLY A 261 -26.99 15.68 -22.16
C GLY A 261 -27.59 14.48 -21.43
N ARG A 262 -28.74 14.66 -20.78
CA ARG A 262 -29.45 13.57 -20.09
C ARG A 262 -29.83 12.43 -21.04
N TRP A 263 -30.34 12.75 -22.23
CA TRP A 263 -30.69 11.74 -23.24
C TRP A 263 -29.49 10.97 -23.78
N LEU A 264 -28.36 11.65 -24.04
CA LEU A 264 -27.16 11.01 -24.59
C LEU A 264 -26.28 10.34 -23.52
N SER A 265 -26.54 10.60 -22.24
CA SER A 265 -25.76 10.08 -21.11
C SER A 265 -25.85 8.56 -20.93
N TRP A 266 -26.89 7.90 -21.46
CA TRP A 266 -27.09 6.46 -21.33
C TRP A 266 -25.92 5.63 -21.86
N CYS A 267 -25.31 6.04 -22.98
CA CYS A 267 -24.16 5.34 -23.56
C CYS A 267 -22.94 5.35 -22.61
N PRO A 268 -22.39 6.52 -22.21
CA PRO A 268 -21.28 6.56 -21.27
C PRO A 268 -21.65 5.98 -19.89
N PHE A 269 -22.91 6.13 -19.44
CA PHE A 269 -23.40 5.49 -18.21
C PHE A 269 -23.23 3.96 -18.24
N LEU A 270 -23.71 3.30 -19.30
CA LEU A 270 -23.64 1.84 -19.43
C LEU A 270 -22.19 1.34 -19.48
N VAL A 271 -21.30 2.05 -20.17
CA VAL A 271 -19.88 1.68 -20.24
C VAL A 271 -19.21 1.81 -18.86
N ILE A 272 -19.51 2.87 -18.11
CA ILE A 272 -18.95 3.08 -16.77
C ILE A 272 -19.50 2.06 -15.78
N ARG A 273 -20.81 1.75 -15.85
CA ARG A 273 -21.41 0.69 -15.05
C ARG A 273 -20.79 -0.68 -15.36
N GLY A 274 -20.55 -0.98 -16.63
CA GLY A 274 -19.81 -2.17 -17.04
C GLY A 274 -18.38 -2.19 -16.48
N LEU A 275 -17.67 -1.06 -16.54
CA LEU A 275 -16.32 -0.94 -15.97
C LEU A 275 -16.30 -1.19 -14.45
N ARG A 276 -17.28 -0.66 -13.71
CA ARG A 276 -17.44 -0.92 -12.27
C ARG A 276 -17.69 -2.40 -12.00
N GLN A 277 -18.57 -3.06 -12.77
CA GLN A 277 -18.83 -4.49 -12.63
C GLN A 277 -17.60 -5.35 -12.94
N VAL A 278 -16.83 -5.01 -13.98
CA VAL A 278 -15.56 -5.67 -14.30
C VAL A 278 -14.56 -5.49 -13.15
N GLY A 279 -14.46 -4.29 -12.60
CA GLY A 279 -13.61 -4.01 -11.43
C GLY A 279 -14.02 -4.85 -10.21
N ALA A 280 -15.31 -4.89 -9.88
CA ALA A 280 -15.85 -5.67 -8.77
C ALA A 280 -15.66 -7.18 -8.97
N PHE A 281 -15.88 -7.69 -10.19
CA PHE A 281 -15.61 -9.08 -10.53
C PHE A 281 -14.13 -9.42 -10.39
N ALA A 282 -13.25 -8.59 -10.95
CA ALA A 282 -11.81 -8.79 -10.86
C ALA A 282 -11.33 -8.80 -9.40
N ALA A 283 -11.87 -7.92 -8.55
CA ALA A 283 -11.52 -7.85 -7.13
C ALA A 283 -11.85 -9.13 -6.33
N ARG A 284 -12.83 -9.92 -6.79
CA ARG A 284 -13.19 -11.21 -6.18
C ARG A 284 -12.25 -12.36 -6.58
N LEU A 285 -11.46 -12.19 -7.64
CA LEU A 285 -10.57 -13.25 -8.10
C LEU A 285 -9.37 -13.38 -7.15
N PRO A 286 -9.07 -14.60 -6.66
CA PRO A 286 -7.86 -14.82 -5.88
C PRO A 286 -6.65 -14.47 -6.75
N LEU A 287 -5.62 -13.88 -6.12
CA LEU A 287 -4.36 -13.47 -6.78
C LEU A 287 -4.47 -12.32 -7.79
N VAL A 288 -5.63 -11.66 -7.98
CA VAL A 288 -5.73 -10.49 -8.89
C VAL A 288 -4.77 -9.36 -8.51
N SER A 289 -4.50 -9.23 -7.22
CA SER A 289 -3.50 -8.35 -6.65
C SER A 289 -2.68 -9.10 -5.61
N LEU A 290 -1.36 -8.89 -5.66
CA LEU A 290 -0.41 -9.48 -4.72
C LEU A 290 0.11 -8.39 -3.79
N ALA A 291 0.14 -8.70 -2.50
CA ALA A 291 0.80 -7.87 -1.51
C ALA A 291 2.31 -8.08 -1.64
N PHE A 292 3.05 -6.99 -1.79
CA PHE A 292 4.49 -6.99 -1.75
C PHE A 292 4.94 -6.11 -0.57
N PRO A 293 5.66 -6.68 0.42
CA PRO A 293 6.35 -5.83 1.38
C PRO A 293 7.35 -4.97 0.61
N SER A 294 7.53 -3.73 1.05
CA SER A 294 8.39 -2.79 0.31
C SER A 294 9.81 -3.37 0.14
N PRO A 295 10.33 -3.44 -1.10
CA PRO A 295 11.66 -4.00 -1.35
C PRO A 295 12.74 -3.15 -0.70
N LYS A 296 13.76 -3.81 -0.16
CA LYS A 296 14.94 -3.12 0.39
C LYS A 296 15.83 -2.65 -0.76
N LEU A 297 16.66 -1.63 -0.50
CA LEU A 297 17.55 -1.06 -1.52
C LEU A 297 18.43 -2.12 -2.25
N PRO A 298 19.06 -3.11 -1.57
CA PRO A 298 19.84 -4.13 -2.28
C PRO A 298 19.01 -5.01 -3.22
N GLU A 299 17.75 -5.30 -2.86
CA GLU A 299 16.84 -6.09 -3.69
C GLU A 299 16.37 -5.28 -4.90
N LEU A 300 16.12 -3.98 -4.70
CA LEU A 300 15.81 -3.05 -5.78
C LEU A 300 16.95 -3.00 -6.81
N VAL A 301 18.19 -2.84 -6.32
CA VAL A 301 19.40 -2.82 -7.16
C VAL A 301 19.58 -4.16 -7.88
N ALA A 302 19.46 -5.28 -7.17
CA ALA A 302 19.57 -6.61 -7.76
C ALA A 302 18.52 -6.86 -8.85
N TYR A 303 17.27 -6.44 -8.60
CA TYR A 303 16.17 -6.55 -9.57
C TYR A 303 16.50 -5.79 -10.86
N TYR A 304 16.86 -4.51 -10.75
CA TYR A 304 17.17 -3.70 -11.94
C TYR A 304 18.45 -4.16 -12.65
N CYS A 305 19.44 -4.68 -11.93
CA CYS A 305 20.62 -5.31 -12.55
C CYS A 305 20.22 -6.55 -13.36
N LEU A 306 19.36 -7.41 -12.83
CA LEU A 306 18.84 -8.58 -13.55
C LEU A 306 18.01 -8.16 -14.77
N VAL A 307 17.14 -7.16 -14.64
CA VAL A 307 16.37 -6.66 -15.79
C VAL A 307 17.28 -6.02 -16.83
N PHE A 308 18.29 -5.25 -16.42
CA PHE A 308 19.25 -4.67 -17.36
C PHE A 308 20.03 -5.76 -18.10
N MET A 309 20.53 -6.78 -17.41
CA MET A 309 21.23 -7.90 -18.03
C MET A 309 20.31 -8.75 -18.94
N LEU A 310 18.99 -8.81 -18.66
CA LEU A 310 18.00 -9.47 -19.52
C LEU A 310 17.85 -8.75 -20.87
N LEU A 311 17.91 -7.42 -20.82
CA LEU A 311 17.80 -6.53 -21.98
C LEU A 311 19.14 -6.44 -22.73
N ASP A 312 20.25 -6.19 -22.05
CA ASP A 312 21.61 -5.99 -22.63
C ASP A 312 22.27 -7.28 -23.14
N GLY A 313 21.75 -8.47 -22.79
CA GLY A 313 22.28 -9.77 -23.24
C GLY A 313 22.20 -10.04 -24.75
N GLY A 314 21.78 -9.09 -25.57
CA GLY A 314 21.77 -9.19 -27.03
C GLY A 314 22.97 -8.51 -27.68
N GLN A 315 24.05 -9.25 -27.97
CA GLN A 315 24.95 -8.86 -29.06
C GLN A 315 24.19 -8.70 -30.39
N ASP A 316 23.07 -9.41 -30.53
CA ASP A 316 22.08 -9.24 -31.61
C ASP A 316 21.42 -7.85 -31.63
N PHE A 317 21.32 -7.13 -30.50
CA PHE A 317 20.79 -5.76 -30.49
C PHE A 317 21.80 -4.80 -31.13
N ARG A 318 23.11 -4.98 -30.88
CA ARG A 318 24.17 -4.21 -31.55
C ARG A 318 24.34 -4.60 -33.02
N GLN A 319 24.09 -5.86 -33.38
CA GLN A 319 24.12 -6.29 -34.78
C GLN A 319 22.85 -5.87 -35.55
N ALA A 320 21.66 -5.95 -34.96
CA ALA A 320 20.41 -5.48 -35.56
C ALA A 320 20.34 -3.96 -35.65
N THR A 321 20.95 -3.23 -34.70
CA THR A 321 21.19 -1.80 -34.87
C THR A 321 22.29 -1.55 -35.90
N ALA A 322 23.40 -2.30 -35.92
CA ALA A 322 24.44 -2.12 -36.95
C ALA A 322 23.99 -2.44 -38.39
N THR A 323 23.04 -3.36 -38.60
CA THR A 323 22.48 -3.68 -39.93
C THR A 323 21.19 -2.93 -40.24
N GLY A 324 20.49 -2.39 -39.22
CA GLY A 324 19.20 -1.71 -39.35
C GLY A 324 19.23 -0.19 -39.14
N PHE A 325 20.29 0.41 -38.59
CA PHE A 325 20.35 1.87 -38.38
C PHE A 325 20.61 2.68 -39.65
N SER A 326 20.98 2.05 -40.77
CA SER A 326 21.42 2.82 -41.94
C SER A 326 20.43 2.93 -43.10
N LYS A 327 19.25 2.27 -43.13
CA LYS A 327 18.35 2.42 -44.31
C LYS A 327 16.83 2.51 -44.12
N ASP A 328 16.19 1.96 -43.07
CA ASP A 328 14.70 1.83 -43.09
C ASP A 328 13.92 2.58 -41.99
N LEU A 329 14.52 3.56 -41.29
CA LEU A 329 13.80 4.42 -40.33
C LEU A 329 13.72 5.89 -40.73
N THR A 330 13.99 6.20 -42.00
CA THR A 330 13.55 7.43 -42.66
C THR A 330 12.39 7.11 -43.59
N ALA A 331 11.18 7.55 -43.19
CA ALA A 331 9.86 7.35 -43.81
C ALA A 331 9.08 6.19 -43.14
N GLY A 332 7.95 6.41 -42.49
CA GLY A 332 6.76 6.95 -43.14
C GLY A 332 6.02 5.83 -43.88
N SER A 333 5.52 4.79 -43.20
CA SER A 333 4.66 3.76 -43.83
C SER A 333 3.28 3.67 -43.16
N LEU A 334 2.62 4.82 -43.12
CA LEU A 334 1.15 4.92 -43.09
C LEU A 334 0.69 6.14 -43.92
N TYR A 335 1.55 6.62 -44.82
CA TYR A 335 1.32 7.78 -45.67
C TYR A 335 2.00 7.54 -47.02
N GLU A 336 1.26 7.83 -48.09
CA GLU A 336 1.65 7.83 -49.51
C GLU A 336 1.46 6.51 -50.27
N ASP A 337 0.20 6.06 -50.33
CA ASP A 337 -0.35 5.54 -51.57
C ASP A 337 -1.08 6.70 -52.25
N THR A 338 -0.43 7.33 -53.26
CA THR A 338 -0.97 8.21 -54.33
C THR A 338 0.13 9.13 -54.86
N ARG A 339 1.06 8.59 -55.66
CA ARG A 339 1.77 9.29 -56.75
C ARG A 339 2.78 8.36 -57.42
N ALA A 340 2.28 7.51 -58.31
CA ALA A 340 3.10 6.87 -59.33
C ALA A 340 2.31 6.84 -60.65
N GLY A 341 2.05 8.03 -61.16
CA GLY A 341 1.63 8.26 -62.54
C GLY A 341 2.38 9.49 -63.01
N TRP A 342 3.41 9.27 -63.84
CA TRP A 342 3.96 10.14 -64.90
C TRP A 342 5.46 9.88 -65.13
N ARG A 343 5.71 9.09 -66.19
CA ARG A 343 6.82 9.06 -67.17
C ARG A 343 8.19 9.67 -66.81
N ALA A 344 9.25 8.90 -67.02
CA ALA A 344 10.21 9.13 -68.11
C ALA A 344 11.16 7.92 -68.29
N GLU A 345 11.27 7.47 -69.53
CA GLU A 345 12.26 6.51 -70.02
C GLU A 345 13.68 7.08 -69.93
N THR A 346 14.65 6.23 -69.60
CA THR A 346 15.97 6.20 -70.27
C THR A 346 16.75 4.95 -69.83
N ARG A 347 17.15 4.13 -70.81
CA ARG A 347 18.05 2.97 -70.68
C ARG A 347 19.50 3.43 -70.54
N VAL A 348 20.30 2.82 -69.64
CA VAL A 348 21.73 2.47 -69.85
C VAL A 348 22.09 1.24 -68.96
N SER A 349 22.98 0.38 -69.49
CA SER A 349 23.44 -0.98 -69.10
C SER A 349 24.19 -1.14 -67.75
N PRO A 350 24.49 -2.39 -67.30
CA PRO A 350 25.08 -2.69 -65.98
C PRO A 350 26.61 -2.87 -66.03
N GLU A 351 27.33 -2.20 -65.14
CA GLU A 351 28.71 -2.55 -64.78
C GLU A 351 28.90 -2.57 -63.26
N SER A 352 29.43 -3.68 -62.77
CA SER A 352 29.78 -3.97 -61.38
C SER A 352 31.07 -3.27 -60.93
N PRO A 353 31.16 -2.69 -59.71
CA PRO A 353 32.44 -2.30 -59.13
C PRO A 353 32.99 -3.33 -58.11
N PRO A 354 34.31 -3.36 -57.87
CA PRO A 354 35.03 -4.50 -57.31
C PRO A 354 35.05 -4.53 -55.77
N LYS A 355 35.32 -5.74 -55.23
CA LYS A 355 35.49 -6.05 -53.81
C LYS A 355 36.72 -5.34 -53.22
N LEU A 356 36.52 -4.48 -52.22
CA LEU A 356 37.56 -4.07 -51.26
C LEU A 356 37.30 -4.75 -49.91
N MET A 357 38.23 -5.61 -49.48
CA MET A 357 38.35 -6.05 -48.09
C MET A 357 39.42 -5.21 -47.38
N PRO A 358 39.17 -4.72 -46.16
CA PRO A 358 40.23 -4.44 -45.20
C PRO A 358 40.29 -5.55 -44.14
N ARG A 359 41.49 -6.15 -44.01
CA ARG A 359 41.87 -7.11 -42.96
C ARG A 359 41.72 -6.47 -41.57
N ARG A 360 40.99 -7.11 -40.66
CA ARG A 360 41.02 -6.83 -39.22
C ARG A 360 42.22 -7.55 -38.58
N PHE A 361 43.13 -6.78 -37.98
CA PHE A 361 44.03 -7.28 -36.95
C PHE A 361 43.22 -7.50 -35.67
N GLU A 362 43.11 -8.74 -35.22
CA GLU A 362 42.60 -9.08 -33.88
C GLU A 362 43.74 -9.62 -33.03
N ASN A 363 44.06 -8.90 -31.96
CA ASN A 363 44.88 -9.40 -30.87
C ASN A 363 43.91 -9.73 -29.71
N PRO A 364 43.79 -11.00 -29.27
CA PRO A 364 42.72 -11.39 -28.35
C PRO A 364 43.05 -10.96 -26.92
N THR A 365 42.38 -9.92 -26.44
CA THR A 365 42.38 -9.56 -25.01
C THR A 365 41.65 -10.59 -24.16
N LEU A 366 41.98 -10.63 -22.86
CA LEU A 366 41.50 -11.48 -21.77
C LEU A 366 39.98 -11.82 -21.78
N LYS A 367 39.17 -10.97 -22.42
CA LYS A 367 37.72 -11.14 -22.65
C LYS A 367 37.38 -12.42 -23.41
N HIS A 368 38.24 -12.86 -24.33
CA HIS A 368 37.98 -14.03 -25.17
C HIS A 368 38.14 -15.37 -24.42
N ARG A 369 38.93 -15.40 -23.34
CA ARG A 369 39.13 -16.59 -22.49
C ARG A 369 38.02 -16.78 -21.45
N ILE A 370 37.35 -15.71 -21.04
CA ILE A 370 36.21 -15.79 -20.10
C ILE A 370 34.93 -16.20 -20.84
N CYS A 371 34.77 -15.78 -22.11
CA CYS A 371 33.60 -16.13 -22.92
C CYS A 371 33.60 -17.58 -23.45
N SER A 372 34.73 -18.29 -23.47
CA SER A 372 34.80 -19.67 -23.96
C SER A 372 34.35 -20.74 -22.96
N ILE A 373 34.04 -20.37 -21.71
CA ILE A 373 33.63 -21.31 -20.66
C ILE A 373 32.10 -21.49 -20.60
N ILE A 374 31.31 -20.65 -21.29
CA ILE A 374 29.85 -20.72 -21.25
C ILE A 374 29.33 -21.14 -22.63
N PRO A 375 28.88 -22.40 -22.80
CA PRO A 375 28.42 -22.88 -24.09
C PRO A 375 27.20 -22.10 -24.58
N ASP A 376 27.19 -21.83 -25.88
CA ASP A 376 26.17 -21.10 -26.64
C ASP A 376 24.83 -21.87 -26.63
N LYS A 377 24.05 -21.71 -25.56
CA LYS A 377 22.62 -22.00 -25.50
C LYS A 377 21.90 -20.68 -25.18
N ARG A 378 21.48 -19.96 -26.21
CA ARG A 378 20.96 -18.57 -26.13
C ARG A 378 19.59 -18.42 -25.47
N VAL A 379 18.86 -19.52 -25.31
CA VAL A 379 17.56 -19.59 -24.63
C VAL A 379 17.71 -19.69 -23.10
N PRO A 380 18.49 -20.61 -22.52
CA PRO A 380 18.55 -20.78 -21.07
C PRO A 380 18.96 -19.52 -20.30
N ARG A 381 19.85 -18.66 -20.80
CA ARG A 381 20.25 -17.44 -20.06
C ARG A 381 19.09 -16.48 -19.80
N LYS A 382 18.23 -16.22 -20.80
CA LYS A 382 17.06 -15.33 -20.63
C LYS A 382 15.99 -15.95 -19.72
N PHE A 383 15.78 -17.26 -19.82
CA PHE A 383 14.86 -17.99 -18.93
C PHE A 383 15.38 -18.11 -17.49
N ILE A 384 16.70 -18.31 -17.31
CA ILE A 384 17.36 -18.28 -15.99
C ILE A 384 17.20 -16.92 -15.35
N MET A 385 17.41 -15.85 -16.11
CA MET A 385 17.32 -14.49 -15.59
C MET A 385 15.88 -14.04 -15.32
N LEU A 386 14.91 -14.41 -16.17
CA LEU A 386 13.49 -14.26 -15.87
C LEU A 386 13.12 -15.06 -14.62
N GLY A 387 13.65 -16.28 -14.52
CA GLY A 387 13.56 -17.13 -13.32
C GLY A 387 14.13 -16.44 -12.08
N LEU A 388 15.28 -15.77 -12.18
CA LEU A 388 15.89 -15.01 -11.07
C LEU A 388 15.07 -13.78 -10.70
N CYS A 389 14.50 -13.04 -11.66
CA CYS A 389 13.55 -11.97 -11.37
C CYS A 389 12.30 -12.52 -10.65
N CYS A 390 11.75 -13.64 -11.10
CA CYS A 390 10.63 -14.31 -10.44
C CYS A 390 11.01 -14.80 -9.03
N VAL A 391 12.18 -15.41 -8.85
CA VAL A 391 12.69 -15.84 -7.54
C VAL A 391 12.91 -14.64 -6.62
N LEU A 392 13.40 -13.51 -7.14
CA LEU A 392 13.56 -12.29 -6.35
C LEU A 392 12.21 -11.73 -5.94
N CYS A 393 11.22 -11.67 -6.84
CA CYS A 393 9.84 -11.29 -6.53
C CYS A 393 9.20 -12.23 -5.51
N VAL A 394 9.39 -13.55 -5.65
CA VAL A 394 8.92 -14.55 -4.69
C VAL A 394 9.65 -14.39 -3.35
N SER A 395 10.95 -14.14 -3.32
CA SER A 395 11.72 -13.94 -2.08
C SER A 395 11.26 -12.69 -1.32
N VAL A 396 10.94 -11.61 -2.04
CA VAL A 396 10.33 -10.41 -1.47
C VAL A 396 8.95 -10.74 -0.93
N GLY A 397 8.12 -11.46 -1.69
CA GLY A 397 6.80 -11.93 -1.25
C GLY A 397 6.87 -12.89 -0.06
N LEU A 398 7.90 -13.73 0.04
CA LEU A 398 8.08 -14.67 1.15
C LEU A 398 8.38 -13.96 2.48
N ARG A 399 8.89 -12.72 2.46
CA ARG A 399 9.02 -11.89 3.69
C ARG A 399 7.68 -11.47 4.28
N TYR A 400 6.60 -11.55 3.51
CA TYR A 400 5.25 -11.44 4.07
C TYR A 400 5.03 -12.50 5.15
N TYR A 401 5.54 -13.71 4.93
CA TYR A 401 5.50 -14.79 5.91
C TYR A 401 6.55 -14.53 6.99
N CYS A 402 6.10 -14.00 8.12
CA CYS A 402 6.92 -13.87 9.32
C CYS A 402 7.27 -15.29 9.82
N VAL A 403 8.48 -15.77 9.52
CA VAL A 403 8.94 -17.11 9.92
C VAL A 403 9.08 -17.20 11.44
N TRP A 404 9.48 -16.10 12.07
CA TRP A 404 9.78 -16.00 13.50
C TRP A 404 8.98 -14.86 14.13
N PRO A 405 8.41 -15.04 15.33
CA PRO A 405 7.65 -13.99 15.98
C PRO A 405 8.41 -12.68 16.13
N GLN A 406 7.69 -11.58 15.93
CA GLN A 406 8.20 -10.23 16.05
C GLN A 406 7.17 -9.35 16.75
N VAL A 407 7.62 -8.51 17.67
CA VAL A 407 6.81 -7.45 18.30
C VAL A 407 7.45 -6.11 17.99
N VAL A 408 6.65 -5.15 17.54
CA VAL A 408 7.11 -3.80 17.24
C VAL A 408 6.29 -2.79 18.02
N PHE A 409 6.94 -2.07 18.92
CA PHE A 409 6.39 -0.92 19.62
C PHE A 409 6.60 0.30 18.72
N LEU A 410 5.51 0.86 18.21
CA LEU A 410 5.56 1.96 17.25
C LEU A 410 5.77 3.29 17.98
N SER A 411 6.56 4.18 17.38
CA SER A 411 6.71 5.56 17.86
C SER A 411 5.52 6.41 17.42
N VAL A 412 4.46 6.41 18.22
CA VAL A 412 3.18 7.08 17.93
C VAL A 412 2.97 8.41 18.67
N GLY A 413 4.00 8.90 19.38
CA GLY A 413 3.92 10.11 20.20
C GLY A 413 3.51 9.77 21.63
N GLN A 414 2.70 10.63 22.25
CA GLN A 414 2.09 10.37 23.56
C GLN A 414 0.84 9.50 23.38
N ALA A 415 1.06 8.23 23.06
CA ALA A 415 0.05 7.23 22.77
C ALA A 415 0.69 5.84 22.75
N ASP A 416 -0.14 4.79 22.69
CA ASP A 416 0.31 3.41 22.65
C ASP A 416 -0.11 2.69 21.38
N THR A 417 0.85 1.97 20.80
CA THR A 417 0.57 1.04 19.71
C THR A 417 1.71 0.04 19.59
N ALA A 418 1.38 -1.25 19.63
CA ALA A 418 2.30 -2.33 19.31
C ALA A 418 1.70 -3.30 18.31
N VAL A 419 2.55 -3.90 17.47
CA VAL A 419 2.14 -4.90 16.48
C VAL A 419 2.93 -6.18 16.73
N ILE A 420 2.21 -7.26 17.02
CA ILE A 420 2.74 -8.61 17.18
C ILE A 420 2.45 -9.37 15.89
N ARG A 421 3.50 -9.95 15.31
CA ARG A 421 3.41 -10.80 14.13
C ARG A 421 3.95 -12.17 14.48
N THR A 422 3.19 -13.19 14.16
CA THR A 422 3.63 -14.59 14.20
C THR A 422 3.38 -15.22 12.83
N LYS A 423 3.43 -16.56 12.73
CA LYS A 423 3.29 -17.27 11.44
C LYS A 423 1.87 -17.13 10.88
N GLY A 424 1.66 -16.08 10.07
CA GLY A 424 0.39 -15.83 9.38
C GLY A 424 -0.69 -15.15 10.23
N THR A 425 -0.33 -14.69 11.44
CA THR A 425 -1.22 -13.98 12.36
C THR A 425 -0.66 -12.61 12.70
N VAL A 426 -1.56 -11.62 12.71
CA VAL A 426 -1.27 -10.24 13.12
C VAL A 426 -2.16 -9.86 14.29
N ILE A 427 -1.54 -9.44 15.38
CA ILE A 427 -2.21 -8.89 16.56
C ILE A 427 -1.75 -7.44 16.70
N VAL A 428 -2.69 -6.53 16.90
CA VAL A 428 -2.41 -5.13 17.23
C VAL A 428 -2.81 -4.92 18.69
N VAL A 429 -1.93 -4.31 19.48
CA VAL A 429 -2.17 -3.94 20.88
C VAL A 429 -2.17 -2.44 20.97
N ASP A 430 -3.34 -1.89 21.27
CA ASP A 430 -3.69 -0.47 21.16
C ASP A 430 -3.48 0.10 19.76
N THR A 431 -4.23 1.16 19.47
CA THR A 431 -4.30 1.79 18.13
C THR A 431 -3.80 3.22 18.11
N GLY A 432 -3.46 3.76 19.28
CA GLY A 432 -3.08 5.14 19.45
C GLY A 432 -4.28 6.09 19.29
N THR A 433 -3.98 7.38 19.11
CA THR A 433 -4.94 8.38 18.64
C THR A 433 -5.28 8.19 17.16
N GLU A 434 -6.43 8.71 16.70
CA GLU A 434 -6.81 8.70 15.27
C GLU A 434 -5.68 9.25 14.37
N THR A 435 -5.05 10.34 14.81
CA THR A 435 -3.94 10.96 14.06
C THR A 435 -2.73 10.04 14.00
N SER A 436 -2.37 9.41 15.10
CA SER A 436 -1.25 8.48 15.14
C SER A 436 -1.52 7.21 14.32
N ALA A 437 -2.75 6.68 14.36
CA ALA A 437 -3.17 5.56 13.55
C ALA A 437 -3.03 5.87 12.06
N ARG A 438 -3.57 7.00 11.63
CA ARG A 438 -3.54 7.47 10.24
C ARG A 438 -2.13 7.76 9.72
N ARG A 439 -1.23 8.25 10.58
CA ARG A 439 0.13 8.69 10.18
C ARG A 439 1.21 7.63 10.37
N VAL A 440 1.02 6.69 11.30
CA VAL A 440 2.05 5.73 11.71
C VAL A 440 1.55 4.29 11.57
N LEU A 441 0.51 3.88 12.30
CA LEU A 441 0.06 2.48 12.32
C LEU A 441 -0.42 2.00 10.94
N VAL A 442 -1.36 2.70 10.32
CA VAL A 442 -1.91 2.32 9.00
C VAL A 442 -0.80 2.29 7.93
N PRO A 443 0.05 3.32 7.78
CA PRO A 443 1.18 3.25 6.86
C PRO A 443 2.17 2.11 7.17
N TYR A 444 2.44 1.84 8.46
CA TYR A 444 3.33 0.75 8.87
C TYR A 444 2.76 -0.63 8.49
N LEU A 445 1.49 -0.89 8.81
CA LEU A 445 0.83 -2.15 8.46
C LEU A 445 0.81 -2.37 6.93
N LYS A 446 0.52 -1.31 6.16
CA LYS A 446 0.60 -1.36 4.69
C LYS A 446 2.04 -1.63 4.21
N HIS A 447 3.04 -0.99 4.83
CA HIS A 447 4.46 -1.21 4.53
C HIS A 447 4.92 -2.65 4.73
N GLU A 448 4.43 -3.29 5.79
CA GLU A 448 4.67 -4.70 6.08
C GLU A 448 3.82 -5.65 5.19
N GLY A 449 2.99 -5.11 4.30
CA GLY A 449 2.11 -5.86 3.39
C GLY A 449 0.88 -6.45 4.08
N ILE A 450 0.57 -6.06 5.31
CA ILE A 450 -0.51 -6.62 6.11
C ILE A 450 -1.86 -6.18 5.53
N ARG A 451 -2.78 -7.15 5.37
CA ARG A 451 -4.15 -6.90 4.84
C ARG A 451 -5.26 -7.20 5.83
N LYS A 452 -4.97 -8.01 6.85
CA LYS A 452 -5.91 -8.40 7.89
C LYS A 452 -5.25 -8.31 9.26
N ILE A 453 -6.07 -8.05 10.26
CA ILE A 453 -5.70 -8.07 11.68
C ILE A 453 -6.58 -9.16 12.30
N ASP A 454 -5.94 -10.22 12.79
CA ASP A 454 -6.66 -11.34 13.38
C ASP A 454 -7.21 -10.98 14.76
N LEU A 455 -6.48 -10.17 15.52
CA LEU A 455 -6.90 -9.67 16.83
C LEU A 455 -6.42 -8.23 17.04
N CYS A 456 -7.35 -7.33 17.38
CA CYS A 456 -7.04 -5.98 17.84
C CYS A 456 -7.39 -5.87 19.32
N ILE A 457 -6.38 -5.74 20.17
CA ILE A 457 -6.54 -5.62 21.61
C ILE A 457 -6.56 -4.14 21.96
N ILE A 458 -7.58 -3.70 22.67
CA ILE A 458 -7.70 -2.35 23.23
C ILE A 458 -7.58 -2.48 24.74
N SER A 459 -6.52 -1.91 25.31
CA SER A 459 -6.25 -2.01 26.75
C SER A 459 -7.35 -1.33 27.55
N HIS A 460 -7.68 -0.10 27.22
CA HIS A 460 -8.78 0.68 27.77
C HIS A 460 -9.23 1.74 26.75
N LEU A 461 -10.29 2.48 27.07
CA LEU A 461 -10.95 3.34 26.08
C LEU A 461 -10.46 4.78 26.11
N HIS A 462 -9.23 5.10 26.50
CA HIS A 462 -8.74 6.47 26.27
C HIS A 462 -8.40 6.72 24.80
N ALA A 463 -8.49 7.98 24.39
CA ALA A 463 -8.32 8.38 22.98
C ALA A 463 -6.93 8.05 22.42
N ASP A 464 -5.90 8.00 23.26
CA ASP A 464 -4.52 7.65 22.94
C ASP A 464 -4.23 6.14 22.94
N HIS A 465 -5.26 5.31 23.16
CA HIS A 465 -5.22 3.85 23.01
C HIS A 465 -6.27 3.36 22.00
N ALA A 466 -7.54 3.76 22.15
CA ALA A 466 -8.66 3.32 21.34
C ALA A 466 -9.04 4.27 20.19
N GLY A 467 -8.54 5.50 20.19
CA GLY A 467 -8.97 6.54 19.23
C GLY A 467 -8.62 6.24 17.77
N GLY A 468 -7.66 5.34 17.53
CA GLY A 468 -7.28 4.86 16.21
C GLY A 468 -8.15 3.72 15.66
N LEU A 469 -9.02 3.13 16.46
CA LEU A 469 -9.69 1.87 16.14
C LEU A 469 -10.53 1.95 14.87
N GLY A 470 -11.33 3.00 14.67
CA GLY A 470 -12.10 3.13 13.44
C GLY A 470 -11.26 3.42 12.21
N GLU A 471 -10.14 4.14 12.31
CA GLU A 471 -9.19 4.29 11.19
C GLU A 471 -8.57 2.94 10.80
N VAL A 472 -8.27 2.08 11.78
CA VAL A 472 -7.78 0.71 11.53
C VAL A 472 -8.85 -0.13 10.83
N CYS A 473 -10.08 -0.18 11.37
CA CYS A 473 -11.20 -0.93 10.79
C CYS A 473 -11.62 -0.43 9.40
N ARG A 474 -11.40 0.85 9.08
CA ARG A 474 -11.62 1.42 7.73
C ARG A 474 -10.58 0.94 6.70
N ASN A 475 -9.37 0.59 7.14
CA ASN A 475 -8.27 0.26 6.24
C ASN A 475 -7.96 -1.24 6.17
N PHE A 476 -8.35 -2.03 7.17
CA PHE A 476 -8.01 -3.45 7.27
C PHE A 476 -9.23 -4.28 7.71
N LYS A 477 -9.29 -5.53 7.23
CA LYS A 477 -10.21 -6.53 7.79
C LYS A 477 -9.74 -6.90 9.19
N VAL A 478 -10.46 -6.47 10.22
CA VAL A 478 -10.28 -6.88 11.61
C VAL A 478 -11.26 -8.03 11.90
N ASN A 479 -10.76 -9.16 12.37
CA ASN A 479 -11.62 -10.32 12.70
C ASN A 479 -12.21 -10.21 14.10
N THR A 480 -11.37 -9.84 15.08
CA THR A 480 -11.77 -9.76 16.49
C THR A 480 -11.19 -8.52 17.15
N VAL A 481 -12.00 -7.82 17.93
CA VAL A 481 -11.56 -6.78 18.86
C VAL A 481 -11.69 -7.33 20.27
N MET A 482 -10.59 -7.32 21.04
CA MET A 482 -10.59 -7.66 22.46
C MET A 482 -10.54 -6.39 23.29
N THR A 483 -11.36 -6.29 24.33
CA THR A 483 -11.46 -5.12 25.19
C THR A 483 -11.73 -5.52 26.65
N CYS A 484 -11.66 -4.57 27.57
CA CYS A 484 -11.91 -4.81 28.99
C CYS A 484 -13.38 -5.20 29.27
N PRO A 485 -13.67 -5.92 30.37
CA PRO A 485 -15.02 -6.38 30.67
C PRO A 485 -16.02 -5.22 30.85
N GLY A 486 -17.24 -5.39 30.33
CA GLY A 486 -18.28 -4.36 30.32
C GLY A 486 -18.16 -3.30 29.21
N SER A 487 -17.04 -3.22 28.50
CA SER A 487 -16.77 -2.15 27.53
C SER A 487 -17.22 -2.45 26.08
N LYS A 488 -17.78 -3.63 25.82
CA LYS A 488 -18.21 -4.05 24.47
C LYS A 488 -19.13 -3.05 23.79
N GLN A 489 -20.11 -2.52 24.52
CA GLN A 489 -21.07 -1.55 23.96
C GLN A 489 -20.39 -0.23 23.60
N ALA A 490 -19.45 0.24 24.42
CA ALA A 490 -18.67 1.44 24.15
C ALA A 490 -17.80 1.29 22.89
N VAL A 491 -17.14 0.14 22.73
CA VAL A 491 -16.39 -0.19 21.50
C VAL A 491 -17.31 -0.18 20.27
N TYR A 492 -18.51 -0.75 20.39
CA TYR A 492 -19.50 -0.73 19.31
C TYR A 492 -19.89 0.71 18.93
N GLN A 493 -20.05 1.61 19.90
CA GLN A 493 -20.35 3.02 19.63
C GLN A 493 -19.20 3.75 18.95
N ILE A 494 -17.94 3.53 19.34
CA ILE A 494 -16.77 4.09 18.66
C ILE A 494 -16.81 3.71 17.17
N LEU A 495 -17.00 2.43 16.89
CA LEU A 495 -17.06 1.92 15.52
C LEU A 495 -18.29 2.43 14.75
N LYS A 496 -19.45 2.55 15.42
CA LYS A 496 -20.70 3.04 14.81
C LYS A 496 -20.65 4.53 14.52
N GLN A 497 -20.07 5.34 15.39
CA GLN A 497 -19.88 6.78 15.14
C GLN A 497 -18.95 7.01 13.96
N ASP A 498 -17.87 6.23 13.87
CA ASP A 498 -16.97 6.29 12.71
C ASP A 498 -17.64 5.79 11.42
N ALA A 499 -18.58 4.84 11.51
CA ALA A 499 -19.41 4.40 10.40
C ALA A 499 -20.51 5.42 10.01
N LEU A 500 -21.12 6.10 10.97
CA LEU A 500 -22.16 7.13 10.76
C LEU A 500 -21.57 8.47 10.29
N GLY A 501 -20.33 8.78 10.66
CA GLY A 501 -19.59 9.94 10.16
C GLY A 501 -19.13 9.79 8.71
N LEU A 502 -19.25 8.60 8.10
CA LEU A 502 -18.66 8.31 6.80
C LEU A 502 -19.54 7.37 5.96
N ALA A 503 -20.20 7.95 4.96
CA ALA A 503 -20.51 7.30 3.68
C ALA A 503 -19.24 6.90 2.87
N SER A 504 -18.10 6.68 3.54
CA SER A 504 -16.76 6.60 2.94
C SER A 504 -15.79 5.61 3.62
N GLY A 505 -16.33 4.53 4.22
CA GLY A 505 -15.55 3.34 4.58
C GLY A 505 -15.68 2.19 3.55
N THR A 506 -14.68 1.30 3.53
CA THR A 506 -14.63 0.03 2.76
C THR A 506 -15.71 -0.98 3.14
N ARG A 507 -16.45 -0.73 4.22
CA ARG A 507 -17.40 -1.65 4.83
C ARG A 507 -18.81 -1.05 4.86
N THR A 508 -19.80 -1.83 4.47
CA THR A 508 -21.22 -1.48 4.68
C THR A 508 -21.59 -1.74 6.14
N ALA A 509 -22.70 -1.20 6.63
CA ALA A 509 -23.20 -1.45 7.99
C ALA A 509 -23.27 -2.96 8.34
N THR A 510 -23.47 -3.82 7.34
CA THR A 510 -23.48 -5.29 7.43
C THR A 510 -22.13 -5.93 7.77
N ASP A 511 -20.99 -5.27 7.54
CA ASP A 511 -19.66 -5.82 7.88
C ASP A 511 -19.25 -5.54 9.34
N LEU A 512 -19.97 -4.65 10.04
CA LEU A 512 -19.86 -4.49 11.49
C LEU A 512 -20.54 -5.66 12.23
N ASP A 513 -21.55 -6.28 11.61
CA ASP A 513 -22.24 -7.45 12.16
C ASP A 513 -21.35 -8.71 12.19
N GLU A 514 -20.33 -8.81 11.32
CA GLU A 514 -19.32 -9.87 11.33
C GLU A 514 -18.16 -9.63 12.32
N LEU A 515 -18.04 -8.43 12.88
CA LEU A 515 -16.94 -8.09 13.78
C LEU A 515 -17.18 -8.67 15.17
N VAL A 516 -16.32 -9.59 15.60
CA VAL A 516 -16.42 -10.18 16.93
C VAL A 516 -15.78 -9.23 17.96
N ILE A 517 -16.57 -8.72 18.91
CA ILE A 517 -16.06 -8.00 20.08
C ILE A 517 -16.07 -8.95 21.27
N LEU A 518 -14.87 -9.24 21.78
CA LEU A 518 -14.57 -10.11 22.90
C LEU A 518 -14.20 -9.26 24.12
N GLU A 519 -14.79 -9.57 25.26
CA GLU A 519 -14.37 -9.04 26.56
C GLU A 519 -13.48 -10.06 27.25
N ALA A 520 -12.41 -9.61 27.88
CA ALA A 520 -11.44 -10.49 28.51
C ALA A 520 -11.10 -10.01 29.93
N GLY A 521 -11.03 -10.94 30.88
CA GLY A 521 -10.76 -10.69 32.28
C GLY A 521 -9.61 -11.54 32.83
N ALA A 522 -9.15 -11.18 34.03
CA ALA A 522 -8.02 -11.83 34.69
C ALA A 522 -8.24 -13.36 34.80
N GLY A 523 -7.24 -14.13 34.36
CA GLY A 523 -7.28 -15.58 34.30
C GLY A 523 -7.60 -16.15 32.92
N ASP A 524 -8.14 -15.35 32.00
CA ASP A 524 -8.40 -15.80 30.64
C ASP A 524 -7.10 -16.06 29.85
N VAL A 525 -7.08 -17.16 29.09
CA VAL A 525 -5.93 -17.55 28.26
C VAL A 525 -6.39 -17.82 26.83
N TYR A 526 -5.73 -17.19 25.86
CA TYR A 526 -6.05 -17.32 24.44
C TYR A 526 -4.81 -17.73 23.64
N ALA A 527 -4.93 -18.81 22.85
CA ALA A 527 -3.91 -19.22 21.90
C ALA A 527 -4.26 -18.74 20.49
N ILE A 528 -3.41 -17.91 19.88
CA ILE A 528 -3.64 -17.35 18.56
C ILE A 528 -2.33 -17.29 17.75
N GLY A 529 -2.27 -18.01 16.62
CA GLY A 529 -1.13 -17.93 15.71
C GLY A 529 0.22 -18.37 16.30
N GLY A 530 0.24 -19.20 17.34
CA GLY A 530 1.46 -19.57 18.06
C GLY A 530 1.91 -18.57 19.13
N ALA A 531 1.15 -17.50 19.37
CA ALA A 531 1.22 -16.71 20.60
C ALA A 531 0.19 -17.23 21.62
N VAL A 532 0.54 -17.20 22.89
CA VAL A 532 -0.38 -17.45 24.01
C VAL A 532 -0.48 -16.17 24.81
N LEU A 533 -1.70 -15.63 24.87
CA LEU A 533 -2.08 -14.42 25.60
C LEU A 533 -2.67 -14.85 26.94
N THR A 534 -2.18 -14.26 28.02
CA THR A 534 -2.72 -14.46 29.38
C THR A 534 -3.16 -13.10 29.91
N VAL A 535 -4.43 -12.98 30.27
CA VAL A 535 -4.99 -11.75 30.83
C VAL A 535 -4.76 -11.76 32.34
N ILE A 536 -4.05 -10.74 32.83
CA ILE A 536 -3.63 -10.60 34.23
C ILE A 536 -4.61 -9.69 34.98
N HIS A 537 -5.19 -8.71 34.28
CA HIS A 537 -6.06 -7.66 34.82
C HIS A 537 -6.93 -7.10 33.67
N PRO A 538 -8.13 -6.55 33.93
CA PRO A 538 -8.85 -6.40 35.19
C PRO A 538 -9.55 -7.69 35.65
N PRO A 539 -10.03 -7.78 36.91
CA PRO A 539 -10.88 -8.89 37.33
C PRO A 539 -12.04 -9.10 36.36
N GLY A 540 -12.32 -10.35 35.99
CA GLY A 540 -13.49 -10.66 35.16
C GLY A 540 -14.80 -10.27 35.86
N VAL A 541 -15.83 -9.96 35.07
CA VAL A 541 -17.20 -9.87 35.59
C VAL A 541 -17.59 -11.28 36.01
N GLY A 542 -17.91 -11.49 37.30
CA GLY A 542 -18.01 -12.81 37.93
C GLY A 542 -18.82 -13.86 37.14
N ASN A 543 -18.37 -15.12 37.21
CA ASN A 543 -18.98 -16.35 36.69
C ASN A 543 -20.17 -16.16 35.73
N ASN A 544 -19.88 -16.14 34.43
CA ASN A 544 -20.88 -16.42 33.42
C ASN A 544 -20.54 -17.71 32.67
N THR A 545 -20.86 -18.85 33.31
CA THR A 545 -21.37 -20.03 32.61
C THR A 545 -22.77 -19.73 32.06
N GLN A 546 -22.93 -18.66 31.27
CA GLN A 546 -24.04 -18.55 30.34
C GLN A 546 -23.53 -19.01 28.99
N ALA A 547 -23.98 -20.21 28.65
CA ALA A 547 -23.93 -20.74 27.31
C ALA A 547 -24.33 -19.64 26.31
N TRP A 548 -23.53 -19.56 25.24
CA TRP A 548 -23.85 -18.90 23.99
C TRP A 548 -25.36 -18.94 23.72
N ARG A 549 -26.03 -17.79 23.79
CA ARG A 549 -27.34 -17.60 23.18
C ARG A 549 -27.21 -16.55 22.09
N SER A 550 -27.44 -17.01 20.87
CA SER A 550 -27.52 -16.26 19.63
C SER A 550 -28.86 -15.55 19.48
N ASP A 551 -29.32 -14.84 20.52
CA ASP A 551 -30.59 -14.12 20.45
C ASP A 551 -30.33 -12.62 20.63
N GLY A 552 -30.67 -11.88 19.58
CA GLY A 552 -30.40 -10.46 19.43
C GLY A 552 -30.93 -9.64 20.61
N VAL A 553 -30.01 -8.95 21.27
CA VAL A 553 -30.36 -7.95 22.28
C VAL A 553 -30.76 -6.68 21.54
N GLN A 554 -32.03 -6.30 21.71
CA GLN A 554 -32.59 -5.03 21.25
C GLN A 554 -31.82 -3.84 21.82
N ALA A 555 -31.50 -2.92 20.94
CA ALA A 555 -30.74 -1.70 21.21
C ALA A 555 -31.65 -0.60 21.79
N ASP A 556 -32.11 -0.75 23.03
CA ASP A 556 -32.93 0.27 23.69
C ASP A 556 -32.41 0.63 25.09
N ALA A 557 -31.27 1.32 25.12
CA ALA A 557 -30.91 2.29 26.15
C ALA A 557 -29.81 3.21 25.60
N LEU A 558 -30.18 4.45 25.24
CA LEU A 558 -29.25 5.49 24.83
C LEU A 558 -28.37 5.88 26.04
N MET A 559 -27.16 5.32 26.08
CA MET A 559 -26.04 5.92 26.82
C MET A 559 -25.48 7.10 26.00
N PRO A 560 -24.92 8.12 26.67
CA PRO A 560 -24.51 9.38 26.03
C PRO A 560 -23.33 9.20 25.06
N ALA A 561 -23.04 10.25 24.27
CA ALA A 561 -22.11 10.25 23.12
C ALA A 561 -20.74 9.63 23.43
N ALA A 562 -20.04 9.04 22.45
CA ALA A 562 -18.76 8.30 22.65
C ALA A 562 -17.67 9.02 23.46
N GLN A 563 -17.74 10.35 23.58
CA GLN A 563 -16.87 11.12 24.46
C GLN A 563 -17.07 10.81 25.95
N GLU A 564 -18.28 10.40 26.35
CA GLU A 564 -18.61 9.92 27.70
C GLU A 564 -18.23 8.44 27.89
N ALA A 565 -18.30 7.62 26.84
CA ALA A 565 -17.86 6.21 26.87
C ALA A 565 -16.35 6.06 27.14
N PHE A 566 -15.54 7.04 26.72
CA PHE A 566 -14.11 7.12 27.05
C PHE A 566 -13.82 7.41 28.52
N SER A 567 -14.80 7.92 29.30
CA SER A 567 -14.60 8.30 30.70
C SER A 567 -14.92 7.18 31.70
N GLU A 568 -15.76 6.21 31.31
CA GLU A 568 -16.19 5.10 32.18
C GLU A 568 -15.13 3.99 32.26
N PHE A 569 -14.39 3.74 31.18
CA PHE A 569 -13.36 2.69 31.09
C PHE A 569 -11.95 3.29 31.05
N GLY A 570 -11.56 3.96 32.15
CA GLY A 570 -10.26 4.61 32.29
C GLY A 570 -9.12 3.68 32.68
N ASN A 571 -8.01 4.28 33.14
CA ASN A 571 -6.74 3.61 33.44
C ASN A 571 -6.86 2.37 34.35
N GLU A 572 -7.74 2.41 35.36
CA GLU A 572 -7.97 1.30 36.30
C GLU A 572 -8.64 0.07 35.68
N HIS A 573 -9.15 0.16 34.45
CA HIS A 573 -9.75 -0.96 33.73
C HIS A 573 -8.84 -1.53 32.63
N SER A 574 -7.61 -1.00 32.50
CA SER A 574 -6.66 -1.42 31.47
C SER A 574 -6.41 -2.92 31.48
N LEU A 575 -6.56 -3.56 30.32
CA LEU A 575 -6.11 -4.93 30.12
C LEU A 575 -4.59 -5.01 30.35
N VAL A 576 -4.17 -5.84 31.29
CA VAL A 576 -2.76 -6.24 31.42
C VAL A 576 -2.63 -7.63 30.82
N ILE A 577 -1.77 -7.77 29.82
CA ILE A 577 -1.66 -9.00 29.04
C ILE A 577 -0.20 -9.44 28.98
N GLY A 578 0.03 -10.68 29.40
CA GLY A 578 1.27 -11.40 29.16
C GLY A 578 1.21 -12.18 27.86
N VAL A 579 2.27 -12.14 27.06
CA VAL A 579 2.37 -12.84 25.78
C VAL A 579 3.59 -13.74 25.76
N SER A 580 3.38 -15.02 25.46
CA SER A 580 4.44 -16.00 25.22
C SER A 580 4.32 -16.60 23.81
N PHE A 581 5.40 -17.23 23.32
CA PHE A 581 5.48 -17.73 21.95
C PHE A 581 5.89 -19.22 21.92
N GLY A 582 5.18 -20.05 22.66
CA GLY A 582 5.49 -21.48 22.79
C GLY A 582 6.85 -21.72 23.44
N ARG A 583 7.72 -22.50 22.77
CA ARG A 583 9.09 -22.81 23.27
C ARG A 583 10.12 -21.70 23.02
N LEU A 584 9.69 -20.54 22.51
CA LEU A 584 10.60 -19.45 22.21
C LEU A 584 10.94 -18.63 23.47
N PRO A 585 12.17 -18.11 23.57
CA PRO A 585 12.73 -17.55 24.81
C PRO A 585 12.28 -16.10 25.08
N ALA A 586 10.98 -15.79 24.99
CA ALA A 586 10.47 -14.45 25.21
C ALA A 586 9.12 -14.44 25.92
N TYR A 587 8.98 -13.55 26.90
CA TYR A 587 7.73 -13.22 27.57
C TYR A 587 7.58 -11.70 27.58
N ILE A 588 6.43 -11.21 27.12
CA ILE A 588 6.18 -9.78 26.94
C ILE A 588 4.92 -9.38 27.69
N GLU A 589 5.03 -8.40 28.58
CA GLU A 589 3.91 -7.84 29.33
C GLU A 589 3.50 -6.47 28.75
N PHE A 590 2.21 -6.32 28.43
CA PHE A 590 1.58 -5.05 28.04
C PHE A 590 0.74 -4.55 29.19
N TRP A 591 1.11 -3.40 29.76
CA TRP A 591 0.48 -2.88 30.97
C TRP A 591 -0.53 -1.74 30.75
N GLY A 592 -0.75 -1.30 29.51
CA GLY A 592 -1.58 -0.13 29.23
C GLY A 592 -1.20 1.05 30.12
N ASP A 593 -2.21 1.67 30.73
CA ASP A 593 -2.04 2.85 31.60
C ASP A 593 -2.43 2.58 33.06
N VAL A 594 -2.27 1.33 33.50
CA VAL A 594 -2.58 0.92 34.87
C VAL A 594 -1.86 1.82 35.90
N PRO A 595 -2.58 2.40 36.88
CA PRO A 595 -2.00 3.24 37.91
C PRO A 595 -1.34 2.43 39.03
N GLY A 596 -0.49 3.10 39.82
CA GLY A 596 0.37 2.47 40.82
C GLY A 596 -0.39 1.75 41.94
N ASN A 597 -1.59 2.20 42.30
CA ASN A 597 -2.48 1.51 43.26
C ASN A 597 -2.88 0.12 42.74
N VAL A 598 -3.22 -0.01 41.46
CA VAL A 598 -3.57 -1.28 40.81
C VAL A 598 -2.32 -2.15 40.66
N VAL A 599 -1.19 -1.57 40.23
CA VAL A 599 0.10 -2.29 40.19
C VAL A 599 0.44 -2.87 41.57
N MET A 600 0.35 -2.07 42.63
CA MET A 600 0.56 -2.51 44.02
C MET A 600 -0.43 -3.61 44.42
N GLY A 601 -1.70 -3.48 44.04
CA GLY A 601 -2.73 -4.48 44.29
C GLY A 601 -2.38 -5.83 43.68
N LEU A 602 -1.95 -5.84 42.42
CA LEU A 602 -1.51 -7.05 41.70
C LEU A 602 -0.23 -7.66 42.30
N LEU A 603 0.67 -6.83 42.83
CA LEU A 603 1.87 -7.32 43.54
C LEU A 603 1.54 -7.93 44.91
N ARG A 604 0.61 -7.31 45.67
CA ARG A 604 0.23 -7.74 47.03
C ARG A 604 -0.75 -8.91 47.04
N GLY A 605 -1.58 -9.05 46.02
CA GLY A 605 -2.66 -10.04 45.89
C GLY A 605 -2.18 -11.48 45.61
N GLY A 606 -1.17 -11.97 46.33
CA GLY A 606 -0.60 -13.34 46.22
C GLY A 606 -1.55 -14.51 46.54
N GLY A 607 -2.84 -14.40 46.22
CA GLY A 607 -3.82 -15.48 46.17
C GLY A 607 -4.25 -15.71 44.72
N THR A 608 -3.83 -16.84 44.15
CA THR A 608 -4.29 -17.45 42.88
C THR A 608 -3.85 -16.89 41.52
N THR A 609 -3.37 -15.66 41.36
CA THR A 609 -2.97 -15.13 40.02
C THR A 609 -1.71 -14.24 40.03
N SER A 610 -0.63 -14.69 40.67
CA SER A 610 0.68 -14.06 40.45
C SER A 610 1.26 -14.53 39.10
N PRO A 611 1.88 -13.65 38.28
CA PRO A 611 2.68 -14.08 37.12
C PRO A 611 3.75 -15.13 37.49
N ALA A 612 4.16 -15.15 38.77
CA ALA A 612 5.07 -16.11 39.38
C ALA A 612 4.59 -17.57 39.29
N SER A 613 3.31 -17.83 39.57
CA SER A 613 2.78 -19.19 39.69
C SER A 613 2.50 -19.83 38.33
N HIS A 614 2.37 -19.03 37.27
CA HIS A 614 2.15 -19.53 35.91
C HIS A 614 3.44 -19.90 35.17
N LEU A 615 4.59 -19.31 35.54
CA LEU A 615 5.90 -19.74 35.01
C LEU A 615 6.28 -21.15 35.48
N GLY A 616 5.89 -21.54 36.70
CA GLY A 616 6.11 -22.90 37.24
C GLY A 616 5.24 -23.97 36.57
N ASN A 617 3.96 -23.69 36.29
CA ASN A 617 3.06 -24.63 35.64
C ASN A 617 3.38 -24.88 34.15
N LEU A 618 3.99 -23.90 33.47
CA LEU A 618 4.46 -24.10 32.09
C LEU A 618 5.65 -25.07 32.02
N ALA A 619 6.55 -25.09 33.02
CA ALA A 619 7.69 -26.02 33.03
C ALA A 619 7.28 -27.50 33.10
N GLY A 620 6.14 -27.82 33.73
CA GLY A 620 5.59 -29.19 33.77
C GLY A 620 5.12 -29.71 32.40
N GLN A 621 4.58 -28.83 31.56
CA GLN A 621 4.20 -29.14 30.17
C GLN A 621 5.38 -29.23 29.20
N TRP A 622 6.61 -28.96 29.66
CA TRP A 622 7.81 -29.05 28.82
C TRP A 622 8.41 -30.47 28.76
N SER A 623 7.97 -31.40 29.63
CA SER A 623 8.58 -32.73 29.73
C SER A 623 7.83 -33.88 29.05
N GLU A 624 6.54 -33.74 28.69
CA GLU A 624 5.80 -34.84 28.07
C GLU A 624 5.08 -34.41 26.79
N GLY A 625 5.49 -35.04 25.69
CA GLY A 625 4.92 -34.87 24.36
C GLY A 625 5.50 -35.89 23.41
N GLN A 626 5.34 -37.17 23.76
CA GLN A 626 5.46 -38.27 22.81
C GLN A 626 4.42 -38.10 21.70
N ALA A 627 4.85 -38.41 20.48
CA ALA A 627 4.08 -38.29 19.27
C ALA A 627 2.99 -39.37 19.15
N SER A 628 1.75 -38.93 18.99
CA SER A 628 0.69 -39.56 18.17
C SER A 628 -0.45 -38.53 18.13
N GLY A 629 -0.91 -37.97 17.01
CA GLY A 629 -1.28 -38.67 15.79
C GLY A 629 -2.79 -38.97 15.81
N GLN A 630 -3.65 -37.93 15.87
CA GLN A 630 -4.98 -37.89 15.23
C GLN A 630 -5.72 -36.60 15.59
N ALA A 631 -6.35 -36.00 14.58
CA ALA A 631 -7.27 -34.88 14.71
C ALA A 631 -8.65 -35.41 15.11
N SER A 632 -9.27 -34.81 16.13
CA SER A 632 -10.72 -34.84 16.31
C SER A 632 -11.18 -33.74 17.26
N ASN A 633 -12.40 -33.30 17.00
CA ASN A 633 -13.12 -32.21 17.64
C ASN A 633 -13.44 -32.45 19.12
N GLU A 634 -13.98 -31.38 19.71
CA GLU A 634 -14.77 -31.31 20.93
C GLU A 634 -14.05 -31.07 22.26
N VAL A 635 -14.63 -30.08 22.94
CA VAL A 635 -14.39 -29.59 24.28
C VAL A 635 -14.70 -30.71 25.24
N ASP A 636 -13.73 -31.09 26.08
CA ASP A 636 -14.07 -31.80 27.31
C ASP A 636 -13.17 -31.45 28.49
N LYS A 637 -13.83 -31.53 29.64
CA LYS A 637 -13.53 -30.96 30.96
C LYS A 637 -12.26 -31.53 31.61
N LEU A 638 -11.62 -30.72 32.45
CA LEU A 638 -10.86 -31.23 33.60
C LEU A 638 -11.20 -30.45 34.87
N THR A 639 -11.91 -31.14 35.75
CA THR A 639 -12.14 -30.85 37.16
C THR A 639 -10.91 -31.18 37.98
N GLY A 640 -10.53 -30.26 38.87
CA GLY A 640 -10.01 -30.51 40.23
C GLY A 640 -8.80 -31.41 40.43
N GLU A 641 -7.67 -30.80 40.81
CA GLU A 641 -6.80 -31.39 41.84
C GLU A 641 -6.07 -30.29 42.63
N GLN A 642 -6.22 -30.32 43.95
CA GLN A 642 -5.56 -29.41 44.88
C GLN A 642 -4.07 -29.78 44.99
N ALA A 643 -3.17 -28.87 44.61
CA ALA A 643 -1.74 -28.99 44.91
C ALA A 643 -1.32 -27.94 45.96
N GLY A 644 -0.67 -28.43 47.02
CA GLY A 644 -0.40 -27.74 48.28
C GLY A 644 0.49 -26.49 48.20
N LYS A 645 0.31 -25.64 49.21
CA LYS A 645 1.14 -24.47 49.50
C LYS A 645 2.55 -24.89 49.91
N GLN A 646 3.55 -24.48 49.13
CA GLN A 646 4.86 -24.12 49.67
C GLN A 646 5.12 -22.64 49.37
N ALA A 647 5.33 -21.88 50.44
CA ALA A 647 5.67 -20.47 50.41
C ALA A 647 7.20 -20.31 50.34
N GLY A 648 7.65 -19.35 49.52
CA GLY A 648 8.99 -18.75 49.65
C GLY A 648 9.92 -18.96 48.47
N MET A 649 9.75 -18.19 47.39
CA MET A 649 10.81 -17.44 46.69
C MET A 649 10.20 -16.61 45.56
N GLU A 650 10.58 -15.34 45.42
CA GLU A 650 10.15 -14.45 44.33
C GLU A 650 10.54 -15.02 42.95
N PRO A 651 9.70 -14.89 41.91
CA PRO A 651 9.99 -15.46 40.60
C PRO A 651 11.06 -14.64 39.87
N LYS A 652 12.22 -15.24 39.63
CA LYS A 652 13.02 -14.89 38.44
C LYS A 652 12.39 -15.56 37.22
N PRO A 653 12.41 -14.94 36.02
CA PRO A 653 12.02 -15.64 34.80
C PRO A 653 12.85 -16.92 34.65
N PRO A 654 12.25 -18.02 34.14
CA PRO A 654 12.96 -19.29 34.00
C PRO A 654 14.24 -19.10 33.16
N PRO A 655 15.32 -19.83 33.47
CA PRO A 655 16.60 -19.67 32.80
C PRO A 655 16.44 -19.71 31.28
N GLY A 656 16.89 -18.65 30.59
CA GLY A 656 16.83 -18.54 29.14
C GLY A 656 15.61 -17.85 28.54
N VAL A 657 14.64 -17.37 29.34
CA VAL A 657 13.54 -16.51 28.85
C VAL A 657 13.89 -15.03 29.07
N VAL A 658 13.77 -14.23 28.01
CA VAL A 658 13.92 -12.78 28.10
C VAL A 658 12.57 -12.15 28.40
N SER A 659 12.46 -11.50 29.57
CA SER A 659 11.28 -10.73 29.96
C SER A 659 11.33 -9.33 29.35
N ILE A 660 10.21 -8.88 28.79
CA ILE A 660 10.06 -7.56 28.18
C ILE A 660 8.79 -6.93 28.74
N ILE A 661 8.87 -5.67 29.15
CA ILE A 661 7.72 -4.95 29.69
C ILE A 661 7.48 -3.68 28.88
N LYS A 662 6.24 -3.49 28.38
CA LYS A 662 5.76 -2.16 28.03
C LYS A 662 5.44 -1.47 29.35
N VAL A 663 6.22 -0.43 29.66
CA VAL A 663 6.12 0.31 30.91
C VAL A 663 4.72 0.93 31.04
N PRO A 664 4.04 0.79 32.20
CA PRO A 664 2.71 1.35 32.36
C PRO A 664 2.68 2.86 32.15
N HIS A 665 1.57 3.38 31.62
CA HIS A 665 1.20 4.80 31.63
C HIS A 665 2.28 5.75 31.11
N HIS A 666 2.95 5.37 30.01
CA HIS A 666 4.06 6.12 29.39
C HIS A 666 5.23 6.44 30.34
N GLY A 667 5.34 5.73 31.46
CA GLY A 667 6.29 6.02 32.53
C GLY A 667 5.87 7.19 33.43
N SER A 668 4.57 7.37 33.64
CA SER A 668 4.01 8.34 34.59
C SER A 668 4.51 8.07 36.02
N PRO A 669 4.78 9.12 36.83
CA PRO A 669 5.05 8.94 38.26
C PRO A 669 3.88 8.25 38.99
N ASP A 670 2.65 8.40 38.50
CA ASP A 670 1.46 7.77 39.11
C ASP A 670 1.46 6.25 38.95
N SER A 671 2.22 5.72 37.99
CA SER A 671 2.40 4.28 37.79
C SER A 671 3.62 3.71 38.52
N LEU A 672 4.43 4.57 39.15
CA LEU A 672 5.67 4.15 39.81
C LEU A 672 5.36 3.33 41.05
N VAL A 673 5.90 2.12 41.08
CA VAL A 673 5.90 1.24 42.24
C VAL A 673 7.31 0.71 42.43
N TYR A 674 7.94 1.06 43.55
CA TYR A 674 9.27 0.55 43.89
C TYR A 674 9.24 -0.98 44.07
N GLY A 675 10.22 -1.67 43.49
CA GLY A 675 10.31 -3.13 43.45
C GLY A 675 9.52 -3.79 42.31
N PHE A 676 8.65 -3.05 41.61
CA PHE A 676 7.82 -3.61 40.53
C PHE A 676 8.64 -4.25 39.40
N TYR A 677 9.73 -3.57 39.01
CA TYR A 677 10.60 -3.96 37.90
C TYR A 677 11.58 -5.10 38.24
N GLN A 678 11.75 -5.42 39.52
CA GLN A 678 12.62 -6.54 39.94
C GLN A 678 12.11 -7.90 39.45
N ARG A 679 10.80 -8.03 39.19
CA ARG A 679 10.18 -9.23 38.62
C ARG A 679 10.67 -9.56 37.20
N VAL A 680 11.15 -8.55 36.48
CA VAL A 680 11.64 -8.68 35.10
C VAL A 680 13.16 -8.50 35.01
N TRP A 681 13.88 -8.66 36.13
CA TRP A 681 15.33 -8.42 36.26
C TRP A 681 16.15 -8.97 35.09
N GLY A 682 17.04 -8.13 34.53
CA GLY A 682 17.89 -8.48 33.39
C GLY A 682 17.16 -8.52 32.04
N GLY A 683 15.90 -8.09 32.01
CA GLY A 683 15.06 -7.98 30.83
C GLY A 683 15.14 -6.61 30.12
N VAL A 684 14.06 -6.26 29.45
CA VAL A 684 13.94 -5.04 28.64
C VAL A 684 12.71 -4.24 29.05
N ALA A 685 12.87 -2.94 29.28
CA ALA A 685 11.76 -2.01 29.46
C ALA A 685 11.58 -1.17 28.21
N VAL A 686 10.36 -1.14 27.66
CA VAL A 686 10.00 -0.27 26.54
C VAL A 686 9.01 0.77 27.04
N ILE A 687 9.41 2.03 26.96
CA ILE A 687 8.58 3.19 27.30
C ILE A 687 8.06 3.79 25.98
N SER A 688 6.79 3.52 25.68
CA SER A 688 6.05 4.23 24.64
C SER A 688 5.78 5.65 25.13
N VAL A 689 6.42 6.64 24.53
CA VAL A 689 6.32 8.05 24.91
C VAL A 689 6.70 8.96 23.75
N GLY A 690 6.15 10.18 23.76
CA GLY A 690 6.48 11.24 22.81
C GLY A 690 6.69 12.58 23.51
N PRO A 691 6.95 13.65 22.75
CA PRO A 691 7.00 15.00 23.31
C PRO A 691 5.70 15.32 24.05
N ASN A 692 5.81 15.71 25.32
CA ASN A 692 4.66 15.94 26.20
C ASN A 692 4.98 17.00 27.26
N SER A 693 3.93 17.57 27.86
CA SER A 693 4.02 18.52 28.99
C SER A 693 3.79 17.87 30.35
N TYR A 694 3.46 16.57 30.40
CA TYR A 694 3.15 15.83 31.63
C TYR A 694 4.41 15.45 32.43
N GLY A 695 5.59 15.60 31.84
CA GLY A 695 6.85 15.18 32.45
C GLY A 695 7.13 13.68 32.27
N HIS A 696 6.49 13.02 31.32
CA HIS A 696 6.71 11.61 31.01
C HIS A 696 7.91 11.44 30.06
N PRO A 697 8.68 10.34 30.18
CA PRO A 697 8.68 9.45 31.34
C PRO A 697 9.32 10.14 32.54
N SER A 698 8.81 9.86 33.73
CA SER A 698 9.39 10.35 34.98
C SER A 698 10.83 9.83 35.12
N PRO A 699 11.79 10.70 35.53
CA PRO A 699 13.14 10.26 35.86
C PRO A 699 13.20 9.14 36.91
N ASP A 700 12.24 9.11 37.85
CA ASP A 700 12.18 8.07 38.88
C ASP A 700 11.82 6.70 38.30
N VAL A 701 10.87 6.65 37.35
CA VAL A 701 10.50 5.40 36.66
C VAL A 701 11.66 4.85 35.85
N ILE A 702 12.40 5.71 35.16
CA ILE A 702 13.59 5.31 34.41
C ILE A 702 14.65 4.76 35.36
N ARG A 703 14.95 5.49 36.45
CA ARG A 703 15.93 5.07 37.46
C ARG A 703 15.59 3.72 38.07
N GLU A 704 14.34 3.50 38.47
CA GLU A 704 13.90 2.23 39.05
C GLU A 704 14.07 1.06 38.06
N ALA A 705 13.70 1.27 36.79
CA ALA A 705 13.86 0.26 35.74
C ALA A 705 15.36 -0.07 35.51
N GLU A 706 16.23 0.94 35.42
CA GLU A 706 17.68 0.77 35.25
C GLU A 706 18.33 0.10 36.48
N GLN A 707 17.94 0.50 37.70
CA GLN A 707 18.41 -0.11 38.94
C GLN A 707 17.95 -1.57 39.09
N SER A 708 16.82 -1.93 38.48
CA SER A 708 16.35 -3.31 38.35
C SER A 708 17.06 -4.11 37.24
N GLY A 709 18.14 -3.57 36.66
CA GLY A 709 18.95 -4.23 35.65
C GLY A 709 18.30 -4.31 34.27
N LEU A 710 17.27 -3.50 33.99
CA LEU A 710 16.59 -3.50 32.69
C LEU A 710 17.32 -2.64 31.67
N THR A 711 17.36 -3.12 30.44
CA THR A 711 17.71 -2.25 29.30
C THR A 711 16.49 -1.42 28.92
N VAL A 712 16.57 -0.10 29.10
CA VAL A 712 15.46 0.82 28.82
C VAL A 712 15.54 1.35 27.39
N PHE A 713 14.43 1.24 26.65
CA PHE A 713 14.22 1.88 25.35
C PHE A 713 13.07 2.87 25.44
N ARG A 714 13.20 4.01 24.74
CA ARG A 714 12.14 5.01 24.69
C ARG A 714 11.78 5.36 23.26
N THR A 715 10.50 5.34 22.90
CA THR A 715 10.11 5.58 21.51
C THR A 715 10.40 6.99 21.01
N ASP A 716 10.44 7.99 21.91
CA ASP A 716 10.79 9.37 21.55
C ASP A 716 12.27 9.56 21.16
N LYS A 717 13.16 8.70 21.67
CA LYS A 717 14.61 8.75 21.40
C LYS A 717 15.08 7.67 20.43
N ASP A 718 14.56 6.46 20.57
CA ASP A 718 14.96 5.28 19.82
C ASP A 718 14.05 5.00 18.62
N GLY A 719 12.96 5.76 18.46
CA GLY A 719 11.94 5.53 17.46
C GLY A 719 11.22 4.21 17.69
N ALA A 720 10.90 3.47 16.63
CA ALA A 720 10.20 2.19 16.79
C ALA A 720 11.14 1.13 17.39
N VAL A 721 10.69 0.44 18.43
CA VAL A 721 11.46 -0.62 19.10
C VAL A 721 10.94 -1.98 18.62
N THR A 722 11.82 -2.77 18.01
CA THR A 722 11.50 -4.06 17.42
C THR A 722 12.17 -5.19 18.20
N VAL A 723 11.36 -6.15 18.66
CA VAL A 723 11.78 -7.39 19.29
C VAL A 723 11.58 -8.52 18.29
N LYS A 724 12.65 -9.21 17.90
CA LYS A 724 12.60 -10.44 17.08
C LYS A 724 12.98 -11.63 17.91
N ILE A 725 12.16 -12.67 17.85
CA ILE A 725 12.25 -13.82 18.74
C ILE A 725 12.63 -15.04 17.90
N TYR A 726 13.83 -15.57 18.13
CA TYR A 726 14.37 -16.74 17.45
C TYR A 726 14.51 -17.91 18.43
N PRO A 727 14.68 -19.14 17.94
CA PRO A 727 15.08 -20.25 18.80
C PRO A 727 16.37 -19.91 19.56
N GLY A 728 16.31 -19.96 20.90
CA GLY A 728 17.45 -19.72 21.78
C GLY A 728 17.97 -18.29 21.89
N ARG A 729 17.36 -17.29 21.21
CA ARG A 729 17.78 -15.88 21.33
C ARG A 729 16.67 -14.88 21.06
N VAL A 730 16.73 -13.73 21.72
CA VAL A 730 15.90 -12.54 21.44
C VAL A 730 16.80 -11.41 20.96
N ARG A 731 16.40 -10.72 19.90
CA ARG A 731 17.10 -9.55 19.38
C ARG A 731 16.19 -8.33 19.48
N VAL A 732 16.64 -7.32 20.22
CA VAL A 732 15.99 -6.01 20.27
C VAL A 732 16.76 -5.03 19.38
N SER A 733 16.04 -4.27 18.57
CA SER A 733 16.61 -3.27 17.66
C SER A 733 15.74 -2.03 17.64
N ARG A 734 16.38 -0.87 17.48
CA ARG A 734 15.73 0.43 17.36
C ARG A 734 15.73 0.93 15.92
N PHE A 735 14.69 1.67 15.55
CA PHE A 735 14.56 2.34 14.27
C PHE A 735 14.36 3.83 14.50
N VAL A 736 15.47 4.58 14.45
CA VAL A 736 15.46 6.04 14.49
C VAL A 736 15.25 6.54 13.06
N LYS A 737 14.18 7.32 12.87
CA LYS A 737 13.78 7.84 11.56
C LYS A 737 14.80 8.82 10.99
#